data_AF-A0AAF0J296-F1
#
_entry.id   AF-A0AAF0J296-F1
#
_cell.length_a   1.000
_cell.length_b   1.000
_cell.length_c   1.000
_cell.angle_alpha   90.00
_cell.angle_beta   90.00
_cell.angle_gamma   90.00
#
_symmetry.space_group_name_H-M   'P 1'
#
loop_
_entity.id
_entity.type
_entity.pdbx_description
1 polymer ?
#
loop_
_entity_poly.entity_id
_entity_poly.type
_entity_poly.pdbx_seq_one_letter_code
_entity_poly.pdbx_strand_id
1 'polypeptide(L)'
;MASSTLVTSLFAPRTGYQEDAKAIELPASTGTPASFTYAQLHGMIQTVRAQLAALSLPKGATLSSSLINSAEFVAVFLATAEEGLIAAPLNPGYKESEAQFYLDDTQSKLLILPKGSLSGENVSEGALAAKRAAESLNVRVLEAVLDAANATVTLVDAQGPLPKGTPTGASEDLTALILHTSGTTGRPKAVPLSHKNMLATMHNIQRTYELTPNDKTYLVMPLFHVHGLMCGLLSTLFSGGCVVIPPRFSASTFWDEVVQSSPTWYTAVPTIHQIVLTLERPASIPKFRFLRSCSSSLSPSTFQALEDALGAPVLEAYAMTEAAHQMTSNPLPPAKRKPGTVGIGHGVEVKVLNERGEDLLTGQNGEVCVRGPNVTVGYLNNDKANRDSFFRTKYGNSPSSSDGFLRTGDQGHLDEDGYLVLTGRIKELINRSGEKISPLEIDNALLSIKGIKEAVSFGVPDDMYGELVGAVVVLQDGASGMDQASIQKELSGKLIKFKIPNRIWIAESIPKTFGRAGDDATFVEATTMEGARLKRIMREIAACEKDPDDEITVKMIDGYPFHPLQMRFITKVYHPNVSSQSGAICLDILKDQWSPVYTLKTTLMSLRSLLCSPEPNDPQDAEVARHYTSDFEGYEKTARYWTELYASREPNQKKQADDLQLAGLEAKHVDKFCDMGFGRDEVITTLRRLNYRGENIQKIPDERVRVMLKNPQ
;
A
#
# COMPACT_ATOMS: atom_id res chain seq x y z
N MET A 1 9.36 -25.20 -31.94
CA MET A 1 8.24 -24.26 -31.83
C MET A 1 8.85 -22.88 -31.61
N ALA A 2 8.47 -21.86 -32.37
CA ALA A 2 8.98 -20.51 -32.14
C ALA A 2 8.60 -20.08 -30.71
N SER A 3 9.55 -19.51 -29.96
CA SER A 3 9.31 -18.98 -28.61
C SER A 3 8.10 -18.04 -28.62
N SER A 4 7.15 -18.24 -27.71
CA SER A 4 5.90 -17.46 -27.66
C SER A 4 6.04 -16.26 -26.72
N THR A 5 5.95 -15.04 -27.26
CA THR A 5 5.91 -13.79 -26.48
C THR A 5 4.47 -13.28 -26.34
N LEU A 6 4.26 -12.22 -25.56
CA LEU A 6 2.92 -11.64 -25.40
C LEU A 6 2.39 -11.10 -26.73
N VAL A 7 3.18 -10.28 -27.43
CA VAL A 7 2.74 -9.65 -28.68
C VAL A 7 2.56 -10.71 -29.77
N THR A 8 3.53 -11.61 -29.95
CA THR A 8 3.38 -12.68 -30.96
C THR A 8 2.14 -13.54 -30.71
N SER A 9 1.78 -13.82 -29.45
CA SER A 9 0.58 -14.60 -29.11
C SER A 9 -0.73 -13.83 -29.27
N LEU A 10 -0.75 -12.54 -28.95
CA LEU A 10 -1.95 -11.69 -29.09
C LEU A 10 -2.36 -11.50 -30.54
N PHE A 11 -1.38 -11.33 -31.44
CA PHE A 11 -1.59 -11.01 -32.85
C PHE A 11 -1.39 -12.23 -33.79
N ALA A 12 -1.13 -13.43 -33.24
CA ALA A 12 -1.03 -14.66 -34.03
C ALA A 12 -2.39 -14.99 -34.69
N PRO A 13 -2.40 -15.34 -36.00
CA PRO A 13 -3.60 -15.85 -36.66
C PRO A 13 -4.15 -17.08 -35.93
N ARG A 14 -5.44 -17.01 -35.57
CA ARG A 14 -6.18 -18.08 -34.89
C ARG A 14 -7.67 -17.99 -35.24
N THR A 15 -8.44 -19.04 -34.99
CA THR A 15 -9.87 -19.05 -35.28
C THR A 15 -10.58 -17.88 -34.60
N GLY A 16 -11.27 -17.06 -35.39
CA GLY A 16 -12.04 -15.90 -34.93
C GLY A 16 -11.22 -14.62 -34.72
N TYR A 17 -9.89 -14.66 -34.80
CA TYR A 17 -9.07 -13.45 -34.81
C TYR A 17 -9.19 -12.73 -36.15
N GLN A 18 -9.36 -11.41 -36.10
CA GLN A 18 -9.47 -10.53 -37.25
C GLN A 18 -8.67 -9.25 -36.98
N GLU A 19 -7.73 -8.92 -37.87
CA GLU A 19 -6.86 -7.75 -37.69
C GLU A 19 -7.62 -6.42 -37.75
N ASP A 20 -8.73 -6.37 -38.48
CA ASP A 20 -9.63 -5.24 -38.63
C ASP A 20 -10.73 -5.18 -37.55
N ALA A 21 -10.86 -6.21 -36.71
CA ALA A 21 -11.75 -6.14 -35.55
C ALA A 21 -11.24 -5.14 -34.50
N LYS A 22 -12.17 -4.55 -33.75
CA LYS A 22 -11.87 -3.62 -32.67
C LYS A 22 -11.15 -4.34 -31.53
N ALA A 23 -9.97 -3.85 -31.17
CA ALA A 23 -9.21 -4.31 -30.01
C ALA A 23 -9.51 -3.44 -28.77
N ILE A 24 -9.51 -2.12 -28.94
CA ILE A 24 -9.66 -1.15 -27.85
C ILE A 24 -10.70 -0.10 -28.22
N GLU A 25 -11.54 0.27 -27.26
CA GLU A 25 -12.44 1.41 -27.30
C GLU A 25 -12.12 2.36 -26.13
N LEU A 26 -11.86 3.64 -26.44
CA LEU A 26 -11.69 4.71 -25.48
C LEU A 26 -13.04 5.43 -25.33
N PRO A 27 -13.68 5.41 -24.14
CA PRO A 27 -14.97 6.04 -23.94
C PRO A 27 -14.86 7.56 -23.78
N ALA A 28 -16.00 8.24 -23.72
CA ALA A 28 -16.06 9.71 -23.64
C ALA A 28 -15.32 10.30 -22.43
N SER A 29 -15.23 9.59 -21.30
CA SER A 29 -14.47 10.05 -20.11
C SER A 29 -12.97 10.25 -20.37
N THR A 30 -12.43 9.72 -21.46
CA THR A 30 -11.04 9.98 -21.88
C THR A 30 -10.84 11.39 -22.48
N GLY A 31 -11.92 12.13 -22.75
CA GLY A 31 -11.90 13.42 -23.44
C GLY A 31 -11.61 13.32 -24.94
N THR A 32 -11.07 12.19 -25.41
CA THR A 32 -10.75 11.91 -26.83
C THR A 32 -11.27 10.52 -27.21
N PRO A 33 -12.60 10.33 -27.26
CA PRO A 33 -13.18 9.02 -27.57
C PRO A 33 -12.70 8.52 -28.93
N ALA A 34 -12.24 7.28 -28.96
CA ALA A 34 -11.63 6.66 -30.12
C ALA A 34 -11.79 5.14 -30.09
N SER A 35 -11.61 4.47 -31.22
CA SER A 35 -11.57 3.00 -31.28
C SER A 35 -10.45 2.58 -32.20
N PHE A 36 -9.72 1.54 -31.80
CA PHE A 36 -8.56 1.03 -32.52
C PHE A 36 -8.72 -0.45 -32.81
N THR A 37 -8.42 -0.83 -34.05
CA THR A 37 -8.39 -2.24 -34.46
C THR A 37 -7.16 -2.97 -33.93
N TYR A 38 -7.13 -4.29 -34.04
CA TYR A 38 -5.92 -5.08 -33.73
C TYR A 38 -4.72 -4.65 -34.58
N ALA A 39 -4.92 -4.39 -35.88
CA ALA A 39 -3.87 -3.90 -36.78
C ALA A 39 -3.31 -2.56 -36.32
N GLN A 40 -4.19 -1.63 -35.93
CA GLN A 40 -3.80 -0.31 -35.42
C GLN A 40 -3.05 -0.41 -34.09
N LEU A 41 -3.57 -1.18 -33.13
CA LEU A 41 -2.89 -1.42 -31.86
C LEU A 41 -1.51 -2.06 -32.06
N HIS A 42 -1.40 -3.04 -32.96
CA HIS A 42 -0.12 -3.63 -33.31
C HIS A 42 0.86 -2.58 -33.89
N GLY A 43 0.37 -1.69 -34.76
CA GLY A 43 1.16 -0.56 -35.29
C GLY A 43 1.66 0.42 -34.22
N MET A 44 0.83 0.72 -33.21
CA MET A 44 1.24 1.53 -32.05
C MET A 44 2.37 0.85 -31.29
N ILE A 45 2.22 -0.45 -31.00
CA ILE A 45 3.22 -1.27 -30.29
C ILE A 45 4.54 -1.29 -31.06
N GLN A 46 4.51 -1.55 -32.38
CA GLN A 46 5.74 -1.60 -33.19
C GLN A 46 6.43 -0.23 -33.28
N THR A 47 5.66 0.86 -33.28
CA THR A 47 6.22 2.22 -33.25
C THR A 47 6.98 2.48 -31.95
N VAL A 48 6.34 2.23 -30.81
CA VAL A 48 6.97 2.40 -29.49
C VAL A 48 8.17 1.47 -29.34
N ARG A 49 8.04 0.21 -29.77
CA ARG A 49 9.12 -0.78 -29.71
C ARG A 49 10.34 -0.33 -30.51
N ALA A 50 10.16 0.17 -31.73
CA ALA A 50 11.27 0.70 -32.51
C ALA A 50 11.93 1.91 -31.84
N GLN A 51 11.18 2.77 -31.15
CA GLN A 51 11.75 3.87 -30.39
C GLN A 51 12.54 3.40 -29.15
N LEU A 52 12.05 2.38 -28.44
CA LEU A 52 12.79 1.76 -27.34
C LEU A 52 14.08 1.10 -27.82
N ALA A 53 14.06 0.45 -28.98
CA ALA A 53 15.24 -0.16 -29.59
C ALA A 53 16.34 0.87 -29.91
N ALA A 54 15.98 2.11 -30.26
CA ALA A 54 16.95 3.18 -30.51
C ALA A 54 17.74 3.56 -29.25
N LEU A 55 17.20 3.28 -28.05
CA LEU A 55 17.87 3.56 -26.78
C LEU A 55 18.98 2.55 -26.46
N SER A 56 19.05 1.42 -27.18
CA SER A 56 20.07 0.37 -27.01
C SER A 56 20.22 -0.12 -25.56
N LEU A 57 19.10 -0.20 -24.83
CA LEU A 57 19.09 -0.73 -23.47
C LEU A 57 19.40 -2.23 -23.49
N PRO A 58 20.13 -2.75 -22.48
CA PRO A 58 20.40 -4.18 -22.41
C PRO A 58 19.10 -4.95 -22.16
N LYS A 59 19.01 -6.17 -22.71
CA LYS A 59 17.89 -7.07 -22.41
C LYS A 59 17.73 -7.28 -20.91
N GLY A 60 16.49 -7.30 -20.45
CA GLY A 60 16.16 -7.37 -19.03
C GLY A 60 16.32 -6.06 -18.27
N ALA A 61 16.65 -4.94 -18.92
CA ALA A 61 16.59 -3.64 -18.26
C ALA A 61 15.14 -3.28 -17.89
N THR A 62 14.96 -2.71 -16.71
CA THR A 62 13.64 -2.30 -16.23
C THR A 62 13.27 -0.92 -16.75
N LEU A 63 12.03 -0.81 -17.25
CA LEU A 63 11.37 0.40 -17.67
C LEU A 63 10.12 0.57 -16.81
N SER A 64 10.09 1.64 -16.03
CA SER A 64 8.91 2.02 -15.25
C SER A 64 7.98 2.91 -16.06
N SER A 65 6.68 2.79 -15.82
CA SER A 65 5.67 3.68 -16.41
C SER A 65 4.67 4.10 -15.36
N SER A 66 4.45 5.41 -15.20
CA SER A 66 3.42 5.97 -14.32
C SER A 66 2.31 6.55 -15.19
N LEU A 67 1.56 5.67 -15.83
CA LEU A 67 0.48 5.99 -16.76
C LEU A 67 -0.88 5.55 -16.17
N ILE A 68 -1.93 6.30 -16.46
CA ILE A 68 -3.31 5.89 -16.18
C ILE A 68 -3.76 4.78 -17.15
N ASN A 69 -4.98 4.29 -17.01
CA ASN A 69 -5.57 3.39 -18.02
C ASN A 69 -5.72 4.15 -19.34
N SER A 70 -4.95 3.76 -20.37
CA SER A 70 -4.98 4.43 -21.67
C SER A 70 -4.40 3.56 -22.79
N ALA A 71 -4.57 3.98 -24.04
CA ALA A 71 -3.93 3.30 -25.18
C ALA A 71 -2.40 3.38 -25.11
N GLU A 72 -1.86 4.47 -24.59
CA GLU A 72 -0.43 4.66 -24.33
C GLU A 72 0.09 3.62 -23.34
N PHE A 73 -0.63 3.36 -22.23
CA PHE A 73 -0.24 2.30 -21.29
C PHE A 73 -0.10 0.97 -22.02
N VAL A 74 -1.11 0.60 -22.81
CA VAL A 74 -1.14 -0.70 -23.52
C VAL A 74 0.02 -0.81 -24.49
N ALA A 75 0.25 0.23 -25.30
CA ALA A 75 1.34 0.25 -26.28
C ALA A 75 2.71 0.19 -25.60
N VAL A 76 2.93 0.99 -24.55
CA VAL A 76 4.19 1.03 -23.79
C VAL A 76 4.47 -0.30 -23.12
N PHE A 77 3.49 -0.88 -22.43
CA PHE A 77 3.63 -2.17 -21.75
C PHE A 77 4.03 -3.29 -22.73
N LEU A 78 3.25 -3.46 -23.81
CA LEU A 78 3.49 -4.53 -24.77
C LEU A 78 4.77 -4.33 -25.58
N ALA A 79 5.10 -3.09 -25.96
CA ALA A 79 6.35 -2.78 -26.65
C ALA A 79 7.58 -3.04 -25.78
N THR A 80 7.51 -2.69 -24.50
CA THR A 80 8.58 -2.94 -23.52
C THR A 80 8.86 -4.43 -23.40
N ALA A 81 7.82 -5.23 -23.17
CA ALA A 81 7.94 -6.67 -23.05
C ALA A 81 8.48 -7.31 -24.35
N GLU A 82 7.97 -6.90 -25.51
CA GLU A 82 8.37 -7.46 -26.81
C GLU A 82 9.81 -7.09 -27.22
N GLU A 83 10.32 -5.94 -26.76
CA GLU A 83 11.73 -5.55 -26.91
C GLU A 83 12.67 -6.35 -25.99
N GLY A 84 12.13 -7.21 -25.11
CA GLY A 84 12.92 -7.97 -24.15
C GLY A 84 13.37 -7.15 -22.95
N LEU A 85 12.67 -6.04 -22.67
CA LEU A 85 12.80 -5.23 -21.46
C LEU A 85 11.76 -5.65 -20.43
N ILE A 86 11.94 -5.23 -19.18
CA ILE A 86 11.01 -5.53 -18.09
C ILE A 86 10.11 -4.32 -17.84
N ALA A 87 8.79 -4.48 -18.00
CA ALA A 87 7.84 -3.44 -17.62
C ALA A 87 7.62 -3.43 -16.10
N ALA A 88 7.70 -2.25 -15.49
CA ALA A 88 7.41 -2.05 -14.06
C ALA A 88 6.41 -0.89 -13.89
N PRO A 89 5.11 -1.12 -14.19
CA PRO A 89 4.11 -0.08 -14.09
C PRO A 89 3.91 0.35 -12.63
N LEU A 90 3.85 1.66 -12.41
CA LEU A 90 3.70 2.30 -11.11
C LEU A 90 2.30 2.89 -10.98
N ASN A 91 1.83 3.03 -9.74
CA ASN A 91 0.59 3.76 -9.47
C ASN A 91 0.78 5.24 -9.83
N PRO A 92 -0.03 5.81 -10.75
CA PRO A 92 0.09 7.21 -11.16
C PRO A 92 -0.27 8.22 -10.06
N GLY A 93 -0.80 7.75 -8.92
CA GLY A 93 -1.09 8.55 -7.74
C GLY A 93 0.02 8.55 -6.68
N TYR A 94 1.15 7.85 -6.89
CA TYR A 94 2.23 7.81 -5.91
C TYR A 94 2.80 9.20 -5.59
N LYS A 95 3.20 9.38 -4.34
CA LYS A 95 4.02 10.51 -3.91
C LYS A 95 5.47 10.27 -4.27
N GLU A 96 6.26 11.34 -4.18
CA GLU A 96 7.66 11.34 -4.63
C GLU A 96 8.49 10.28 -3.92
N SER A 97 8.37 10.16 -2.60
CA SER A 97 9.10 9.15 -1.82
C SER A 97 8.70 7.71 -2.18
N GLU A 98 7.43 7.48 -2.52
CA GLU A 98 6.93 6.16 -2.95
C GLU A 98 7.45 5.83 -4.35
N ALA A 99 7.34 6.78 -5.29
CA ALA A 99 7.88 6.63 -6.64
C ALA A 99 9.40 6.40 -6.62
N GLN A 100 10.13 7.16 -5.79
CA GLN A 100 11.58 7.01 -5.61
C GLN A 100 11.93 5.62 -5.09
N PHE A 101 11.20 5.13 -4.07
CA PHE A 101 11.41 3.78 -3.55
C PHE A 101 11.27 2.71 -4.66
N TYR A 102 10.20 2.76 -5.45
CA TYR A 102 9.96 1.73 -6.47
C TYR A 102 10.90 1.82 -7.67
N LEU A 103 11.28 3.04 -8.08
CA LEU A 103 12.28 3.26 -9.14
C LEU A 103 13.65 2.73 -8.73
N ASP A 104 14.06 2.97 -7.49
CA ASP A 104 15.32 2.46 -6.94
C ASP A 104 15.28 0.94 -6.77
N ASP A 105 14.22 0.38 -6.16
CA ASP A 105 14.12 -1.07 -5.92
C ASP A 105 14.12 -1.89 -7.22
N THR A 106 13.60 -1.31 -8.32
CA THR A 106 13.61 -1.93 -9.65
C THR A 106 14.85 -1.61 -10.49
N GLN A 107 15.71 -0.71 -10.01
CA GLN A 107 16.86 -0.19 -10.74
C GLN A 107 16.49 0.33 -12.14
N SER A 108 15.35 1.02 -12.21
CA SER A 108 14.75 1.48 -13.46
C SER A 108 15.71 2.35 -14.27
N LYS A 109 15.81 2.09 -15.58
CA LYS A 109 16.63 2.89 -16.50
C LYS A 109 15.86 4.01 -17.18
N LEU A 110 14.55 3.87 -17.20
CA LEU A 110 13.64 4.75 -17.91
C LEU A 110 12.32 4.85 -17.14
N LEU A 111 11.76 6.05 -17.09
CA LEU A 111 10.40 6.32 -16.61
C LEU A 111 9.58 6.93 -17.73
N ILE A 112 8.43 6.32 -18.05
CA ILE A 112 7.45 6.83 -19.01
C ILE A 112 6.31 7.52 -18.26
N LEU A 113 6.00 8.75 -18.63
CA LEU A 113 4.96 9.59 -18.04
C LEU A 113 3.91 10.03 -19.09
N PRO A 114 2.76 10.56 -18.66
CA PRO A 114 1.78 11.14 -19.56
C PRO A 114 2.33 12.39 -20.26
N LYS A 115 1.78 12.72 -21.44
CA LYS A 115 2.04 13.98 -22.15
C LYS A 115 1.93 15.19 -21.23
N GLY A 116 2.88 16.13 -21.34
CA GLY A 116 2.91 17.37 -20.56
C GLY A 116 3.66 17.26 -19.23
N SER A 117 4.16 16.08 -18.86
CA SER A 117 4.92 15.88 -17.63
C SER A 117 6.29 16.55 -17.65
N LEU A 118 6.96 16.61 -18.80
CA LEU A 118 8.24 17.28 -19.00
C LEU A 118 8.10 18.80 -18.88
N SER A 119 7.03 19.39 -19.42
CA SER A 119 6.74 20.82 -19.29
C SER A 119 6.08 21.19 -17.96
N GLY A 120 5.42 20.24 -17.30
CA GLY A 120 4.64 20.44 -16.09
C GLY A 120 3.24 21.01 -16.33
N GLU A 121 2.75 20.97 -17.57
CA GLU A 121 1.46 21.54 -17.97
C GLU A 121 0.36 20.48 -18.08
N ASN A 122 -0.82 20.74 -17.52
CA ASN A 122 -2.01 19.87 -17.59
C ASN A 122 -1.78 18.42 -17.15
N VAL A 123 -0.90 18.22 -16.16
CA VAL A 123 -0.58 16.89 -15.60
C VAL A 123 -0.94 16.80 -14.12
N SER A 124 -1.10 15.56 -13.64
CA SER A 124 -1.41 15.29 -12.24
C SER A 124 -0.20 15.49 -11.33
N GLU A 125 -0.45 15.79 -10.06
CA GLU A 125 0.62 15.88 -9.05
C GLU A 125 1.42 14.56 -8.92
N GLY A 126 0.77 13.41 -9.14
CA GLY A 126 1.47 12.12 -9.10
C GLY A 126 2.48 11.95 -10.25
N ALA A 127 2.16 12.43 -11.45
CA ALA A 127 3.11 12.44 -12.56
C ALA A 127 4.31 13.38 -12.28
N LEU A 128 4.05 14.56 -11.70
CA LEU A 128 5.11 15.49 -11.28
C LEU A 128 5.98 14.89 -10.16
N ALA A 129 5.37 14.21 -9.20
CA ALA A 129 6.07 13.53 -8.13
C ALA A 129 6.96 12.39 -8.65
N ALA A 130 6.48 11.59 -9.60
CA ALA A 130 7.26 10.55 -10.26
C ALA A 130 8.41 11.13 -11.09
N LYS A 131 8.21 12.28 -11.76
CA LYS A 131 9.28 13.01 -12.44
C LYS A 131 10.39 13.46 -11.49
N ARG A 132 10.04 14.10 -10.37
CA ARG A 132 11.03 14.53 -9.35
C ARG A 132 11.80 13.34 -8.77
N ALA A 133 11.11 12.23 -8.52
CA ALA A 133 11.74 10.98 -8.07
C ALA A 133 12.71 10.40 -9.11
N ALA A 134 12.36 10.44 -10.40
CA ALA A 134 13.25 10.00 -11.48
C ALA A 134 14.49 10.91 -11.59
N GLU A 135 14.31 12.24 -11.48
CA GLU A 135 15.40 13.21 -11.50
C GLU A 135 16.39 12.99 -10.34
N SER A 136 15.89 12.73 -9.13
CA SER A 136 16.75 12.48 -7.96
C SER A 136 17.57 11.19 -8.08
N LEU A 137 17.09 10.22 -8.87
CA LEU A 137 17.76 8.94 -9.13
C LEU A 137 18.51 8.89 -10.47
N ASN A 138 18.55 10.01 -11.23
CA ASN A 138 19.09 10.06 -12.59
C ASN A 138 18.46 9.05 -13.56
N VAL A 139 17.17 8.74 -13.38
CA VAL A 139 16.38 7.93 -14.30
C VAL A 139 15.91 8.81 -15.47
N ARG A 140 16.15 8.38 -16.71
CA ARG A 140 15.70 9.14 -17.89
C ARG A 140 14.17 9.17 -17.92
N VAL A 141 13.59 10.35 -18.19
CA VAL A 141 12.14 10.54 -18.31
C VAL A 141 11.76 10.74 -19.77
N LEU A 142 10.70 10.07 -20.21
CA LEU A 142 10.04 10.27 -21.51
C LEU A 142 8.54 10.42 -21.30
N GLU A 143 7.84 10.97 -22.28
CA GLU A 143 6.38 10.95 -22.32
C GLU A 143 5.87 9.98 -23.38
N ALA A 144 4.72 9.37 -23.13
CA ALA A 144 3.94 8.68 -24.16
C ALA A 144 2.80 9.58 -24.65
N VAL A 145 2.68 9.70 -25.97
CA VAL A 145 1.72 10.58 -26.63
C VAL A 145 0.89 9.79 -27.63
N LEU A 146 -0.43 9.75 -27.42
CA LEU A 146 -1.40 9.25 -28.40
C LEU A 146 -1.75 10.33 -29.44
N ASP A 147 -1.64 9.95 -30.71
CA ASP A 147 -2.33 10.59 -31.82
C ASP A 147 -3.46 9.67 -32.28
N ALA A 148 -4.67 9.97 -31.80
CA ALA A 148 -5.86 9.15 -32.06
C ALA A 148 -6.29 9.20 -33.54
N ALA A 149 -6.03 10.31 -34.25
CA ALA A 149 -6.41 10.46 -35.65
C ALA A 149 -5.58 9.55 -36.56
N ASN A 150 -4.30 9.39 -36.24
CA ASN A 150 -3.38 8.52 -36.98
C ASN A 150 -3.21 7.13 -36.37
N ALA A 151 -3.89 6.84 -35.25
CA ALA A 151 -3.78 5.60 -34.50
C ALA A 151 -2.31 5.23 -34.17
N THR A 152 -1.55 6.21 -33.67
CA THR A 152 -0.14 6.02 -33.28
C THR A 152 0.11 6.44 -31.84
N VAL A 153 0.96 5.69 -31.14
CA VAL A 153 1.57 6.11 -29.88
C VAL A 153 3.04 6.36 -30.13
N THR A 154 3.57 7.48 -29.65
CA THR A 154 4.98 7.84 -29.77
C THR A 154 5.58 8.17 -28.41
N LEU A 155 6.84 7.81 -28.22
CA LEU A 155 7.66 8.27 -27.11
C LEU A 155 8.36 9.56 -27.50
N VAL A 156 8.30 10.56 -26.62
CA VAL A 156 8.92 11.87 -26.82
C VAL A 156 9.81 12.23 -25.63
N ASP A 157 10.89 12.95 -25.90
CA ASP A 157 11.65 13.68 -24.90
C ASP A 157 11.55 15.20 -25.13
N ALA A 158 12.39 15.98 -24.46
CA ALA A 158 12.38 17.44 -24.58
C ALA A 158 12.73 17.94 -26.00
N GLN A 159 13.29 17.09 -26.85
CA GLN A 159 13.70 17.39 -28.22
C GLN A 159 12.66 16.92 -29.25
N GLY A 160 11.64 16.19 -28.82
CA GLY A 160 10.55 15.68 -29.66
C GLY A 160 10.50 14.15 -29.72
N PRO A 161 9.90 13.57 -30.76
CA PRO A 161 9.80 12.12 -30.92
C PRO A 161 11.17 11.44 -30.98
N LEU A 162 11.32 10.35 -30.23
CA LEU A 162 12.53 9.53 -30.29
C LEU A 162 12.75 8.92 -31.69
N PRO A 163 14.02 8.77 -32.12
CA PRO A 163 14.33 8.05 -33.35
C PRO A 163 13.92 6.57 -33.24
N LYS A 164 13.80 5.90 -34.39
CA LYS A 164 13.49 4.48 -34.48
C LYS A 164 14.76 3.67 -34.74
N GLY A 165 14.99 2.65 -33.92
CA GLY A 165 16.08 1.67 -34.04
C GLY A 165 15.59 0.35 -34.63
N THR A 166 16.49 -0.63 -34.68
CA THR A 166 16.16 -2.01 -35.10
C THR A 166 15.78 -2.82 -33.85
N PRO A 167 14.53 -3.28 -33.73
CA PRO A 167 14.09 -4.03 -32.57
C PRO A 167 14.86 -5.33 -32.35
N THR A 168 15.04 -5.68 -31.08
CA THR A 168 15.54 -6.98 -30.66
C THR A 168 14.38 -7.86 -30.20
N GLY A 169 14.48 -9.18 -30.41
CA GLY A 169 13.42 -10.12 -30.01
C GLY A 169 13.51 -10.51 -28.53
N ALA A 170 12.35 -10.62 -27.87
CA ALA A 170 12.20 -11.28 -26.57
C ALA A 170 12.11 -12.82 -26.70
N SER A 171 12.13 -13.52 -25.57
CA SER A 171 11.83 -14.96 -25.50
C SER A 171 10.88 -15.25 -24.33
N GLU A 172 10.20 -16.39 -24.37
CA GLU A 172 9.13 -16.73 -23.42
C GLU A 172 9.59 -16.82 -21.96
N ASP A 173 10.86 -17.20 -21.74
CA ASP A 173 11.44 -17.31 -20.39
C ASP A 173 11.94 -15.96 -19.83
N LEU A 174 12.00 -14.88 -20.63
CA LEU A 174 12.38 -13.57 -20.11
C LEU A 174 11.27 -12.99 -19.24
N THR A 175 11.68 -12.33 -18.15
CA THR A 175 10.79 -11.49 -17.34
C THR A 175 10.22 -10.37 -18.21
N ALA A 176 8.90 -10.28 -18.27
CA ALA A 176 8.17 -9.24 -19.01
C ALA A 176 7.62 -8.16 -18.07
N LEU A 177 7.31 -8.53 -16.83
CA LEU A 177 6.64 -7.70 -15.85
C LEU A 177 7.26 -7.87 -14.46
N ILE A 178 7.50 -6.77 -13.75
CA ILE A 178 7.71 -6.76 -12.31
C ILE A 178 6.60 -5.96 -11.65
N LEU A 179 6.02 -6.52 -10.60
CA LEU A 179 5.09 -5.83 -9.72
C LEU A 179 5.53 -6.02 -8.28
N HIS A 180 5.28 -5.02 -7.44
CA HIS A 180 5.51 -5.14 -6.00
C HIS A 180 4.26 -5.62 -5.28
N THR A 181 4.46 -6.44 -4.26
CA THR A 181 3.44 -6.80 -3.27
C THR A 181 3.83 -6.27 -1.91
N SER A 182 2.85 -5.85 -1.09
CA SER A 182 3.10 -5.54 0.33
C SER A 182 3.63 -6.81 1.00
N GLY A 183 4.87 -6.78 1.45
CA GLY A 183 5.51 -7.89 2.11
C GLY A 183 5.30 -7.81 3.62
N THR A 184 5.00 -8.96 4.24
CA THR A 184 4.65 -9.07 5.68
C THR A 184 5.72 -8.57 6.67
N THR A 185 6.90 -8.16 6.16
CA THR A 185 8.04 -7.60 6.89
C THR A 185 8.15 -6.07 6.73
N GLY A 186 7.17 -5.41 6.10
CA GLY A 186 7.11 -3.95 5.93
C GLY A 186 7.75 -3.41 4.64
N ARG A 187 8.72 -4.12 4.05
CA ARG A 187 9.29 -3.76 2.73
C ARG A 187 8.58 -4.52 1.60
N PRO A 188 8.07 -3.84 0.56
CA PRO A 188 7.48 -4.50 -0.60
C PRO A 188 8.42 -5.52 -1.25
N LYS A 189 7.86 -6.60 -1.80
CA LYS A 189 8.61 -7.64 -2.52
C LYS A 189 8.38 -7.50 -4.03
N ALA A 190 9.46 -7.46 -4.81
CA ALA A 190 9.37 -7.47 -6.26
C ALA A 190 9.08 -8.89 -6.79
N VAL A 191 7.99 -9.02 -7.55
CA VAL A 191 7.52 -10.27 -8.16
C VAL A 191 7.80 -10.21 -9.67
N PRO A 192 8.85 -10.90 -10.17
CA PRO A 192 9.08 -11.04 -11.59
C PRO A 192 8.12 -12.06 -12.21
N LEU A 193 7.54 -11.70 -13.36
CA LEU A 193 6.66 -12.53 -14.16
C LEU A 193 7.21 -12.60 -15.58
N SER A 194 7.48 -13.83 -16.04
CA SER A 194 7.92 -14.09 -17.41
C SER A 194 6.77 -13.99 -18.40
N HIS A 195 7.08 -13.84 -19.70
CA HIS A 195 6.09 -14.00 -20.77
C HIS A 195 5.34 -15.32 -20.62
N LYS A 196 6.04 -16.42 -20.34
CA LYS A 196 5.46 -17.74 -20.11
C LYS A 196 4.46 -17.75 -18.94
N ASN A 197 4.79 -17.10 -17.82
CA ASN A 197 3.85 -17.00 -16.69
C ASN A 197 2.57 -16.29 -17.09
N MET A 198 2.72 -15.16 -17.79
CA MET A 198 1.60 -14.33 -18.23
C MET A 198 0.73 -15.04 -19.27
N LEU A 199 1.33 -15.67 -20.27
CA LEU A 199 0.63 -16.45 -21.29
C LEU A 199 -0.13 -17.63 -20.69
N ALA A 200 0.46 -18.33 -19.72
CA ALA A 200 -0.22 -19.39 -18.98
C ALA A 200 -1.50 -18.87 -18.30
N THR A 201 -1.44 -17.74 -17.60
CA THR A 201 -2.65 -17.12 -17.04
C THR A 201 -3.64 -16.72 -18.12
N MET A 202 -3.22 -16.10 -19.23
CA MET A 202 -4.13 -15.67 -20.30
C MET A 202 -4.92 -16.86 -20.86
N HIS A 203 -4.26 -17.99 -21.07
CA HIS A 203 -4.91 -19.24 -21.45
C HIS A 203 -5.88 -19.74 -20.38
N ASN A 204 -5.48 -19.69 -19.11
CA ASN A 204 -6.33 -20.12 -17.99
C ASN A 204 -7.62 -19.28 -17.95
N ILE A 205 -7.51 -17.95 -17.98
CA ILE A 205 -8.64 -17.01 -17.95
C ILE A 205 -9.55 -17.20 -19.17
N GLN A 206 -8.97 -17.28 -20.37
CA GLN A 206 -9.74 -17.50 -21.60
C GLN A 206 -10.57 -18.79 -21.52
N ARG A 207 -9.99 -19.88 -21.02
CA ARG A 207 -10.68 -21.18 -20.87
C ARG A 207 -11.74 -21.14 -19.77
N THR A 208 -11.41 -20.58 -18.60
CA THR A 208 -12.33 -20.50 -17.45
C THR A 208 -13.63 -19.77 -17.80
N TYR A 209 -13.52 -18.68 -18.55
CA TYR A 209 -14.68 -17.84 -18.90
C TYR A 209 -15.13 -18.00 -20.35
N GLU A 210 -14.58 -18.99 -21.06
CA GLU A 210 -14.90 -19.26 -22.47
C GLU A 210 -14.91 -17.97 -23.30
N LEU A 211 -13.84 -17.18 -23.16
CA LEU A 211 -13.73 -15.91 -23.85
C LEU A 211 -13.49 -16.14 -25.34
N THR A 212 -14.19 -15.35 -26.14
CA THR A 212 -14.25 -15.40 -27.60
C THR A 212 -14.02 -14.01 -28.19
N PRO A 213 -13.93 -13.87 -29.52
CA PRO A 213 -13.90 -12.57 -30.18
C PRO A 213 -15.17 -11.73 -30.01
N ASN A 214 -16.29 -12.35 -29.60
CA ASN A 214 -17.54 -11.64 -29.34
C ASN A 214 -17.58 -10.98 -27.95
N ASP A 215 -16.58 -11.24 -27.10
CA ASP A 215 -16.54 -10.70 -25.76
C ASP A 215 -15.96 -9.29 -25.75
N LYS A 216 -16.65 -8.42 -25.02
CA LYS A 216 -16.21 -7.07 -24.73
C LYS A 216 -16.14 -6.87 -23.21
N THR A 217 -14.98 -6.44 -22.72
CA THR A 217 -14.76 -6.13 -21.30
C THR A 217 -14.84 -4.64 -21.05
N TYR A 218 -15.55 -4.21 -20.01
CA TYR A 218 -15.42 -2.85 -19.47
C TYR A 218 -14.40 -2.81 -18.33
N LEU A 219 -13.29 -2.08 -18.54
CA LEU A 219 -12.12 -2.12 -17.66
C LEU A 219 -12.24 -1.16 -16.47
N VAL A 220 -12.85 -1.64 -15.39
CA VAL A 220 -12.94 -0.87 -14.11
C VAL A 220 -11.68 -0.94 -13.26
N MET A 221 -10.82 -1.95 -13.50
CA MET A 221 -9.61 -2.19 -12.72
C MET A 221 -8.40 -1.44 -13.33
N PRO A 222 -7.47 -0.94 -12.51
CA PRO A 222 -6.26 -0.28 -12.99
C PRO A 222 -5.31 -1.27 -13.72
N LEU A 223 -4.66 -0.78 -14.78
CA LEU A 223 -3.70 -1.53 -15.58
C LEU A 223 -2.32 -1.66 -14.94
N PHE A 224 -1.97 -0.79 -13.98
CA PHE A 224 -0.76 -0.94 -13.17
C PHE A 224 -0.87 -2.05 -12.10
N HIS A 225 -2.00 -2.77 -12.06
CA HIS A 225 -2.18 -3.96 -11.25
C HIS A 225 -2.48 -5.18 -12.11
N VAL A 226 -2.04 -6.35 -11.62
CA VAL A 226 -2.18 -7.63 -12.31
C VAL A 226 -3.63 -7.99 -12.63
N HIS A 227 -4.60 -7.50 -11.85
CA HIS A 227 -6.03 -7.74 -12.06
C HIS A 227 -6.56 -7.07 -13.34
N GLY A 228 -6.37 -5.75 -13.47
CA GLY A 228 -6.78 -5.05 -14.69
C GLY A 228 -5.95 -5.50 -15.88
N LEU A 229 -4.63 -5.62 -15.70
CA LEU A 229 -3.70 -6.01 -16.76
C LEU A 229 -3.96 -7.41 -17.31
N MET A 230 -3.95 -8.44 -16.46
CA MET A 230 -4.06 -9.82 -16.92
C MET A 230 -5.49 -10.21 -17.26
N CYS A 231 -6.44 -9.95 -16.35
CA CYS A 231 -7.81 -10.41 -16.53
C CYS A 231 -8.60 -9.49 -17.46
N GLY A 232 -8.62 -8.19 -17.18
CA GLY A 232 -9.48 -7.26 -17.90
C GLY A 232 -8.98 -6.92 -19.31
N LEU A 233 -7.66 -6.76 -19.47
CA LEU A 233 -7.05 -6.34 -20.73
C LEU A 233 -6.51 -7.52 -21.55
N LEU A 234 -5.42 -8.16 -21.07
CA LEU A 234 -4.65 -9.09 -21.91
C LEU A 234 -5.42 -10.35 -22.28
N SER A 235 -6.21 -10.91 -21.36
CA SER A 235 -6.99 -12.13 -21.64
C SER A 235 -8.12 -11.88 -22.65
N THR A 236 -8.73 -10.69 -22.63
CA THR A 236 -9.74 -10.28 -23.61
C THR A 236 -9.12 -10.03 -24.98
N LEU A 237 -7.97 -9.35 -25.03
CA LEU A 237 -7.24 -9.20 -26.29
C LEU A 237 -6.77 -10.56 -26.84
N PHE A 238 -6.39 -11.47 -25.95
CA PHE A 238 -5.99 -12.83 -26.31
C PHE A 238 -7.15 -13.66 -26.87
N SER A 239 -8.38 -13.45 -26.40
CA SER A 239 -9.55 -14.09 -27.00
C SER A 239 -9.95 -13.53 -28.37
N GLY A 240 -9.33 -12.43 -28.81
CA GLY A 240 -9.76 -11.68 -29.99
C GLY A 240 -10.90 -10.70 -29.70
N GLY A 241 -11.25 -10.51 -28.43
CA GLY A 241 -12.33 -9.62 -28.00
C GLY A 241 -11.94 -8.14 -27.99
N CYS A 242 -12.80 -7.30 -27.43
CA CYS A 242 -12.60 -5.85 -27.35
C CYS A 242 -12.54 -5.38 -25.89
N VAL A 243 -11.70 -4.38 -25.60
CA VAL A 243 -11.60 -3.81 -24.25
C VAL A 243 -12.00 -2.34 -24.28
N VAL A 244 -12.95 -1.96 -23.45
CA VAL A 244 -13.31 -0.55 -23.20
C VAL A 244 -12.43 -0.04 -22.07
N ILE A 245 -11.62 0.98 -22.33
CA ILE A 245 -10.59 1.48 -21.42
C ILE A 245 -10.95 2.91 -20.95
N PRO A 246 -11.75 3.06 -19.89
CA PRO A 246 -11.89 4.35 -19.22
C PRO A 246 -10.57 4.69 -18.48
N PRO A 247 -10.29 5.99 -18.22
CA PRO A 247 -9.06 6.42 -17.54
C PRO A 247 -8.97 5.89 -16.09
N ARG A 248 -10.13 5.66 -15.48
CA ARG A 248 -10.34 5.04 -14.16
C ARG A 248 -11.80 4.61 -14.03
N PHE A 249 -12.11 3.79 -13.03
CA PHE A 249 -13.50 3.64 -12.62
C PHE A 249 -14.06 4.98 -12.12
N SER A 250 -15.28 5.30 -12.55
CA SER A 250 -16.02 6.47 -12.07
C SER A 250 -17.50 6.16 -12.00
N ALA A 251 -18.07 6.32 -10.80
CA ALA A 251 -19.49 6.13 -10.53
C ALA A 251 -20.39 7.00 -11.42
N SER A 252 -19.97 8.24 -11.71
CA SER A 252 -20.78 9.20 -12.48
C SER A 252 -20.90 8.86 -13.97
N THR A 253 -19.97 8.08 -14.52
CA THR A 253 -19.91 7.76 -15.96
C THR A 253 -20.17 6.29 -16.26
N PHE A 254 -20.14 5.42 -15.24
CA PHE A 254 -20.17 3.97 -15.39
C PHE A 254 -21.34 3.50 -16.25
N TRP A 255 -22.57 3.90 -15.90
CA TRP A 255 -23.75 3.43 -16.61
C TRP A 255 -23.86 3.96 -18.04
N ASP A 256 -23.53 5.24 -18.25
CA ASP A 256 -23.54 5.85 -19.58
C ASP A 256 -22.58 5.14 -20.52
N GLU A 257 -21.36 4.86 -20.05
CA GLU A 257 -20.36 4.16 -20.85
C GLU A 257 -20.69 2.68 -21.05
N VAL A 258 -21.27 2.01 -20.05
CA VAL A 258 -21.77 0.63 -20.20
C VAL A 258 -22.86 0.59 -21.27
N VAL A 259 -23.83 1.50 -21.25
CA VAL A 259 -24.89 1.55 -22.27
C VAL A 259 -24.30 1.82 -23.66
N GLN A 260 -23.41 2.80 -23.79
CA GLN A 260 -22.82 3.19 -25.07
C GLN A 260 -21.92 2.11 -25.67
N SER A 261 -21.09 1.46 -24.85
CA SER A 261 -20.11 0.49 -25.32
C SER A 261 -20.64 -0.95 -25.36
N SER A 262 -21.74 -1.24 -24.65
CA SER A 262 -22.37 -2.56 -24.58
C SER A 262 -21.40 -3.70 -24.24
N PRO A 263 -20.69 -3.62 -23.10
CA PRO A 263 -19.78 -4.68 -22.67
C PRO A 263 -20.55 -5.95 -22.31
N THR A 264 -19.92 -7.10 -22.55
CA THR A 264 -20.45 -8.43 -22.22
C THR A 264 -20.07 -8.89 -20.82
N TRP A 265 -19.00 -8.35 -20.23
CA TRP A 265 -18.61 -8.67 -18.85
C TRP A 265 -17.72 -7.56 -18.26
N TYR A 266 -17.57 -7.57 -16.95
CA TYR A 266 -16.51 -6.83 -16.26
C TYR A 266 -16.02 -7.63 -15.06
N THR A 267 -14.81 -7.31 -14.61
CA THR A 267 -14.26 -7.85 -13.37
C THR A 267 -13.93 -6.72 -12.42
N ALA A 268 -14.26 -6.89 -11.15
CA ALA A 268 -14.04 -5.87 -10.14
C ALA A 268 -13.68 -6.47 -8.79
N VAL A 269 -13.31 -5.59 -7.87
CA VAL A 269 -13.28 -5.90 -6.44
C VAL A 269 -14.67 -5.70 -5.82
N PRO A 270 -15.00 -6.39 -4.71
CA PRO A 270 -16.29 -6.26 -4.01
C PRO A 270 -16.72 -4.81 -3.73
N THR A 271 -15.79 -3.91 -3.41
CA THR A 271 -16.12 -2.49 -3.16
C THR A 271 -16.65 -1.77 -4.39
N ILE A 272 -16.09 -2.04 -5.58
CA ILE A 272 -16.61 -1.48 -6.84
C ILE A 272 -17.99 -2.08 -7.14
N HIS A 273 -18.19 -3.38 -6.92
CA HIS A 273 -19.50 -4.00 -7.06
C HIS A 273 -20.57 -3.35 -6.17
N GLN A 274 -20.22 -3.07 -4.91
CA GLN A 274 -21.11 -2.35 -3.99
C GLN A 274 -21.41 -0.94 -4.49
N ILE A 275 -20.42 -0.20 -5.01
CA ILE A 275 -20.66 1.12 -5.61
C ILE A 275 -21.65 0.98 -6.78
N VAL A 276 -21.43 0.04 -7.70
CA VAL A 276 -22.33 -0.20 -8.85
C VAL A 276 -23.77 -0.48 -8.40
N LEU A 277 -23.98 -1.23 -7.31
CA LEU A 277 -25.31 -1.48 -6.74
C LEU A 277 -26.00 -0.23 -6.17
N THR A 278 -25.24 0.82 -5.82
CA THR A 278 -25.80 2.09 -5.31
C THR A 278 -26.13 3.10 -6.41
N LEU A 279 -25.64 2.89 -7.63
CA LEU A 279 -25.86 3.82 -8.73
C LEU A 279 -27.28 3.68 -9.29
N GLU A 280 -27.90 4.81 -9.62
CA GLU A 280 -29.16 4.81 -10.35
C GLU A 280 -28.97 4.14 -11.72
N ARG A 281 -29.65 3.01 -11.92
CA ARG A 281 -29.51 2.20 -13.13
C ARG A 281 -30.42 2.72 -14.23
N PRO A 282 -29.94 2.85 -15.48
CA PRO A 282 -30.78 3.17 -16.63
C PRO A 282 -31.91 2.15 -16.82
N ALA A 283 -32.99 2.60 -17.48
CA ALA A 283 -34.15 1.74 -17.77
C ALA A 283 -33.79 0.49 -18.60
N SER A 284 -32.75 0.59 -19.44
CA SER A 284 -32.21 -0.51 -20.24
C SER A 284 -30.70 -0.55 -20.09
N ILE A 285 -30.17 -1.73 -19.79
CA ILE A 285 -28.73 -2.00 -19.72
C ILE A 285 -28.38 -3.17 -20.65
N PRO A 286 -27.17 -3.21 -21.22
CA PRO A 286 -26.72 -4.35 -22.01
C PRO A 286 -26.69 -5.62 -21.17
N LYS A 287 -26.91 -6.77 -21.82
CA LYS A 287 -26.87 -8.07 -21.16
C LYS A 287 -25.42 -8.48 -20.90
N PHE A 288 -25.06 -8.58 -19.62
CA PHE A 288 -23.80 -9.20 -19.23
C PHE A 288 -23.91 -10.74 -19.34
N ARG A 289 -22.87 -11.38 -19.89
CA ARG A 289 -22.66 -12.84 -19.82
C ARG A 289 -22.34 -13.28 -18.40
N PHE A 290 -21.52 -12.51 -17.69
CA PHE A 290 -21.13 -12.76 -16.30
C PHE A 290 -20.48 -11.53 -15.67
N LEU A 291 -20.39 -11.55 -14.35
CA LEU A 291 -19.67 -10.59 -13.53
C LEU A 291 -18.61 -11.33 -12.73
N ARG A 292 -17.38 -10.82 -12.66
CA ARG A 292 -16.31 -11.49 -11.91
C ARG A 292 -15.84 -10.68 -10.71
N SER A 293 -15.96 -11.24 -9.51
CA SER A 293 -15.45 -10.66 -8.27
C SER A 293 -14.16 -11.33 -7.84
N CYS A 294 -13.12 -10.55 -7.54
CA CYS A 294 -11.79 -11.07 -7.21
C CYS A 294 -11.02 -10.10 -6.30
N SER A 295 -9.88 -10.54 -5.78
CA SER A 295 -8.90 -9.77 -4.97
C SER A 295 -9.32 -9.49 -3.52
N SER A 296 -10.60 -9.66 -3.18
CA SER A 296 -11.06 -9.84 -1.80
C SER A 296 -12.35 -10.67 -1.77
N SER A 297 -12.70 -11.16 -0.58
CA SER A 297 -13.93 -11.94 -0.37
C SER A 297 -15.17 -11.12 -0.72
N LEU A 298 -16.11 -11.74 -1.46
CA LEU A 298 -17.40 -11.17 -1.77
C LEU A 298 -18.42 -11.62 -0.72
N SER A 299 -19.18 -10.69 -0.14
CA SER A 299 -20.22 -11.10 0.81
C SER A 299 -21.36 -11.81 0.07
N PRO A 300 -22.01 -12.83 0.67
CA PRO A 300 -23.17 -13.49 0.07
C PRO A 300 -24.32 -12.51 -0.27
N SER A 301 -24.50 -11.46 0.55
CA SER A 301 -25.47 -10.40 0.29
C SER A 301 -25.15 -9.59 -0.97
N THR A 302 -23.89 -9.22 -1.17
CA THR A 302 -23.44 -8.51 -2.37
C THR A 302 -23.54 -9.40 -3.60
N PHE A 303 -23.17 -10.69 -3.46
CA PHE A 303 -23.32 -11.69 -4.52
C PHE A 303 -24.77 -11.74 -5.03
N GLN A 304 -25.73 -11.95 -4.13
CA GLN A 304 -27.14 -12.07 -4.51
C GLN A 304 -27.67 -10.76 -5.10
N ALA A 305 -27.35 -9.62 -4.48
CA ALA A 305 -27.78 -8.31 -4.97
C ALA A 305 -27.27 -8.02 -6.40
N LEU A 306 -26.04 -8.44 -6.74
CA LEU A 306 -25.51 -8.31 -8.10
C LEU A 306 -26.27 -9.18 -9.11
N GLU A 307 -26.55 -10.44 -8.78
CA GLU A 307 -27.31 -11.33 -9.68
C GLU A 307 -28.72 -10.79 -9.91
N ASP A 308 -29.39 -10.37 -8.84
CA ASP A 308 -30.75 -9.81 -8.92
C ASP A 308 -30.77 -8.49 -9.70
N ALA A 309 -29.79 -7.61 -9.46
CA ALA A 309 -29.73 -6.29 -10.10
C ALA A 309 -29.26 -6.36 -11.56
N LEU A 310 -28.40 -7.30 -11.94
CA LEU A 310 -27.78 -7.30 -13.28
C LEU A 310 -28.21 -8.47 -14.15
N GLY A 311 -28.95 -9.44 -13.60
CA GLY A 311 -29.48 -10.58 -14.35
C GLY A 311 -28.39 -11.46 -14.97
N ALA A 312 -27.19 -11.46 -14.38
CA ALA A 312 -26.01 -12.14 -14.88
C ALA A 312 -25.34 -12.94 -13.76
N PRO A 313 -24.74 -14.10 -14.06
CA PRO A 313 -24.07 -14.91 -13.06
C PRO A 313 -22.85 -14.18 -12.49
N VAL A 314 -22.73 -14.20 -11.16
CA VAL A 314 -21.53 -13.72 -10.45
C VAL A 314 -20.54 -14.87 -10.26
N LEU A 315 -19.28 -14.64 -10.61
CA LEU A 315 -18.19 -15.59 -10.49
C LEU A 315 -17.15 -15.07 -9.49
N GLU A 316 -17.09 -15.70 -8.34
CA GLU A 316 -16.01 -15.47 -7.38
C GLU A 316 -14.72 -16.11 -7.88
N ALA A 317 -13.60 -15.44 -7.67
CA ALA A 317 -12.28 -15.89 -8.09
C ALA A 317 -11.22 -15.54 -7.06
N TYR A 318 -10.15 -16.33 -7.05
CA TYR A 318 -8.98 -16.13 -6.21
C TYR A 318 -7.74 -16.00 -7.07
N ALA A 319 -6.94 -14.99 -6.74
CA ALA A 319 -5.81 -14.54 -7.53
C ALA A 319 -4.78 -13.82 -6.67
N MET A 320 -3.53 -13.83 -7.11
CA MET A 320 -2.44 -13.07 -6.51
C MET A 320 -1.37 -12.74 -7.55
N THR A 321 -0.51 -11.78 -7.25
CA THR A 321 0.55 -11.33 -8.16
C THR A 321 1.54 -12.45 -8.46
N GLU A 322 1.92 -13.23 -7.46
CA GLU A 322 2.86 -14.35 -7.56
C GLU A 322 2.36 -15.50 -8.45
N ALA A 323 1.06 -15.56 -8.74
CA ALA A 323 0.45 -16.52 -9.66
C ALA A 323 0.08 -15.88 -11.01
N ALA A 324 0.71 -14.76 -11.37
CA ALA A 324 0.36 -13.96 -12.54
C ALA A 324 -1.15 -13.73 -12.65
N HIS A 325 -1.82 -13.40 -11.55
CA HIS A 325 -3.27 -13.30 -11.39
C HIS A 325 -3.99 -14.63 -11.10
N GLN A 326 -4.66 -15.26 -12.07
CA GLN A 326 -5.72 -16.24 -11.78
C GLN A 326 -5.19 -17.55 -11.19
N MET A 327 -5.82 -18.01 -10.10
CA MET A 327 -5.60 -19.35 -9.53
C MET A 327 -6.89 -20.17 -9.59
N THR A 328 -7.95 -19.72 -8.92
CA THR A 328 -9.23 -20.43 -8.89
C THR A 328 -10.37 -19.52 -9.30
N SER A 329 -11.47 -20.11 -9.80
CA SER A 329 -12.71 -19.39 -10.02
C SER A 329 -13.90 -20.34 -10.08
N ASN A 330 -15.06 -19.84 -9.64
CA ASN A 330 -16.34 -20.47 -9.94
C ASN A 330 -16.54 -20.53 -11.47
N PRO A 331 -16.97 -21.68 -12.02
CA PRO A 331 -17.12 -21.84 -13.46
C PRO A 331 -18.36 -21.11 -13.99
N LEU A 332 -18.41 -20.88 -15.30
CA LEU A 332 -19.63 -20.37 -15.95
C LEU A 332 -20.77 -21.40 -15.90
N PRO A 333 -22.04 -20.97 -15.82
CA PRO A 333 -23.18 -21.84 -16.11
C PRO A 333 -23.04 -22.47 -17.52
N PRO A 334 -23.44 -23.74 -17.72
CA PRO A 334 -24.25 -24.57 -16.84
C PRO A 334 -23.46 -25.33 -15.76
N ALA A 335 -22.14 -25.20 -15.70
CA ALA A 335 -21.37 -25.82 -14.63
C ALA A 335 -21.79 -25.26 -13.26
N LYS A 336 -21.72 -26.11 -12.23
CA LYS A 336 -22.18 -25.78 -10.88
C LYS A 336 -21.32 -24.66 -10.30
N ARG A 337 -21.94 -23.59 -9.83
CA ARG A 337 -21.29 -22.54 -9.03
C ARG A 337 -21.60 -22.77 -7.56
N LYS A 338 -20.67 -22.41 -6.68
CA LYS A 338 -20.88 -22.46 -5.22
C LYS A 338 -20.56 -21.09 -4.62
N PRO A 339 -21.58 -20.24 -4.37
CA PRO A 339 -21.40 -18.98 -3.68
C PRO A 339 -20.71 -19.18 -2.32
N GLY A 340 -19.81 -18.28 -1.95
CA GLY A 340 -19.00 -18.38 -0.72
C GLY A 340 -17.75 -19.27 -0.87
N THR A 341 -17.52 -19.81 -2.06
CA THR A 341 -16.25 -20.45 -2.44
C THR A 341 -15.56 -19.58 -3.49
N VAL A 342 -14.25 -19.76 -3.66
CA VAL A 342 -13.51 -19.15 -4.78
C VAL A 342 -13.37 -20.11 -5.97
N GLY A 343 -14.16 -21.18 -5.98
CA GLY A 343 -14.22 -22.17 -7.05
C GLY A 343 -13.06 -23.16 -7.07
N ILE A 344 -12.79 -23.71 -8.25
CA ILE A 344 -11.79 -24.76 -8.47
C ILE A 344 -10.54 -24.21 -9.16
N GLY A 345 -9.43 -24.95 -9.11
CA GLY A 345 -8.19 -24.60 -9.82
C GLY A 345 -8.36 -24.58 -11.34
N HIS A 346 -7.87 -23.52 -11.99
CA HIS A 346 -7.90 -23.39 -13.45
C HIS A 346 -6.50 -23.27 -14.02
N GLY A 347 -5.98 -24.37 -14.58
CA GLY A 347 -4.62 -24.46 -15.10
C GLY A 347 -3.52 -24.37 -14.03
N VAL A 348 -3.91 -24.54 -12.77
CA VAL A 348 -3.04 -24.67 -11.60
C VAL A 348 -3.47 -25.87 -10.78
N GLU A 349 -2.50 -26.47 -10.10
CA GLU A 349 -2.75 -27.39 -9.02
C GLU A 349 -2.94 -26.59 -7.73
N VAL A 350 -4.03 -26.87 -7.02
CA VAL A 350 -4.37 -26.27 -5.73
C VAL A 350 -4.32 -27.36 -4.69
N LYS A 351 -3.56 -27.13 -3.63
CA LYS A 351 -3.48 -28.03 -2.47
C LYS A 351 -3.70 -27.24 -1.19
N VAL A 352 -4.19 -27.95 -0.17
CA VAL A 352 -4.28 -27.43 1.19
C VAL A 352 -3.31 -28.26 2.02
N LEU A 353 -2.21 -27.61 2.40
CA LEU A 353 -1.06 -28.26 3.03
C LEU A 353 -0.92 -27.83 4.49
N ASN A 354 -0.37 -28.71 5.32
CA ASN A 354 0.09 -28.34 6.65
C ASN A 354 1.48 -27.65 6.59
N GLU A 355 2.00 -27.23 7.75
CA GLU A 355 3.31 -26.54 7.84
C GLU A 355 4.50 -27.39 7.36
N ARG A 356 4.34 -28.72 7.32
CA ARG A 356 5.33 -29.68 6.82
C ARG A 356 5.20 -29.92 5.31
N GLY A 357 4.24 -29.30 4.63
CA GLY A 357 3.99 -29.50 3.21
C GLY A 357 3.27 -30.81 2.88
N GLU A 358 2.58 -31.42 3.86
CA GLU A 358 1.79 -32.65 3.69
C GLU A 358 0.32 -32.30 3.39
N ASP A 359 -0.32 -33.10 2.54
CA ASP A 359 -1.73 -32.93 2.16
C ASP A 359 -2.65 -33.12 3.38
N LEU A 360 -3.63 -32.22 3.54
CA LEU A 360 -4.71 -32.38 4.51
C LEU A 360 -5.92 -33.08 3.90
N LEU A 361 -6.73 -33.72 4.75
CA LEU A 361 -7.98 -34.34 4.31
C LEU A 361 -9.00 -33.26 3.89
N THR A 362 -9.91 -33.63 2.99
CA THR A 362 -11.04 -32.78 2.58
C THR A 362 -11.77 -32.20 3.79
N GLY A 363 -12.07 -30.90 3.74
CA GLY A 363 -12.71 -30.16 4.83
C GLY A 363 -11.79 -29.71 5.97
N GLN A 364 -10.52 -30.15 6.03
CA GLN A 364 -9.57 -29.66 7.03
C GLN A 364 -8.91 -28.36 6.59
N ASN A 365 -8.86 -27.38 7.49
CA ASN A 365 -8.21 -26.10 7.22
C ASN A 365 -6.68 -26.22 7.26
N GLY A 366 -6.02 -25.73 6.21
CA GLY A 366 -4.57 -25.62 6.11
C GLY A 366 -4.15 -24.44 5.25
N GLU A 367 -2.86 -24.35 4.91
CA GLU A 367 -2.34 -23.32 4.02
C GLU A 367 -2.68 -23.67 2.57
N VAL A 368 -3.34 -22.74 1.88
CA VAL A 368 -3.58 -22.84 0.45
C VAL A 368 -2.26 -22.69 -0.28
N CYS A 369 -1.95 -23.67 -1.10
CA CYS A 369 -0.71 -23.76 -1.85
C CYS A 369 -1.02 -23.99 -3.32
N VAL A 370 -0.32 -23.28 -4.21
CA VAL A 370 -0.55 -23.40 -5.66
C VAL A 370 0.72 -23.72 -6.42
N ARG A 371 0.57 -24.51 -7.49
CA ARG A 371 1.65 -24.83 -8.43
C ARG A 371 1.12 -24.79 -9.85
N GLY A 372 1.85 -24.15 -10.75
CA GLY A 372 1.46 -24.07 -12.15
C GLY A 372 2.41 -23.22 -12.98
N PRO A 373 2.31 -23.27 -14.31
CA PRO A 373 3.17 -22.52 -15.22
C PRO A 373 3.02 -21.00 -15.12
N ASN A 374 1.91 -20.51 -14.57
CA ASN A 374 1.66 -19.09 -14.28
C ASN A 374 2.33 -18.59 -12.98
N VAL A 375 2.81 -19.50 -12.12
CA VAL A 375 3.44 -19.13 -10.85
C VAL A 375 4.86 -18.62 -11.09
N THR A 376 5.20 -17.50 -10.44
CA THR A 376 6.55 -16.92 -10.47
C THR A 376 7.60 -17.93 -10.02
N VAL A 377 8.81 -17.81 -10.58
CA VAL A 377 9.96 -18.61 -10.13
C VAL A 377 10.47 -18.16 -8.76
N GLY A 378 10.09 -16.97 -8.29
CA GLY A 378 10.43 -16.43 -6.98
C GLY A 378 10.54 -14.91 -7.00
N TYR A 379 10.68 -14.30 -5.83
CA TYR A 379 10.94 -12.88 -5.64
C TYR A 379 12.36 -12.49 -6.08
N LEU A 380 12.48 -11.32 -6.70
CA LEU A 380 13.75 -10.77 -7.15
C LEU A 380 14.63 -10.42 -5.94
N ASN A 381 15.89 -10.86 -5.96
CA ASN A 381 16.93 -10.56 -4.95
C ASN A 381 16.50 -10.78 -3.48
N ASN A 382 15.61 -11.75 -3.22
CA ASN A 382 15.07 -11.97 -1.89
C ASN A 382 15.04 -13.47 -1.51
N ASP A 383 16.21 -14.03 -1.23
CA ASP A 383 16.37 -15.45 -0.88
C ASP A 383 15.55 -15.86 0.33
N LYS A 384 15.41 -14.98 1.33
CA LYS A 384 14.59 -15.27 2.51
C LYS A 384 13.12 -15.43 2.11
N ALA A 385 12.55 -14.49 1.36
CA ALA A 385 11.17 -14.61 0.90
C ALA A 385 10.98 -15.83 -0.01
N ASN A 386 11.97 -16.18 -0.84
CA ASN A 386 11.92 -17.37 -1.68
C ASN A 386 11.92 -18.68 -0.88
N ARG A 387 12.68 -18.75 0.22
CA ARG A 387 12.62 -19.90 1.14
C ARG A 387 11.29 -19.93 1.87
N ASP A 388 10.83 -18.80 2.39
CA ASP A 388 9.65 -18.76 3.26
C ASP A 388 8.34 -19.00 2.51
N SER A 389 8.24 -18.51 1.27
CA SER A 389 7.02 -18.52 0.46
C SER A 389 6.90 -19.72 -0.48
N PHE A 390 7.87 -20.63 -0.52
CA PHE A 390 7.78 -21.81 -1.37
C PHE A 390 8.15 -23.08 -0.62
N PHE A 391 7.34 -24.13 -0.82
CA PHE A 391 7.75 -25.49 -0.53
C PHE A 391 8.66 -25.96 -1.66
N ARG A 392 9.98 -25.97 -1.43
CA ARG A 392 10.95 -26.48 -2.40
C ARG A 392 12.04 -27.33 -1.77
N THR A 393 12.30 -28.48 -2.38
CA THR A 393 13.36 -29.39 -1.94
C THR A 393 14.73 -28.71 -1.98
N LYS A 394 14.99 -27.83 -2.95
CA LYS A 394 16.25 -27.05 -3.04
C LYS A 394 16.52 -26.16 -1.82
N TYR A 395 15.50 -25.84 -1.04
CA TYR A 395 15.61 -25.07 0.21
C TYR A 395 15.48 -25.94 1.47
N GLY A 396 15.29 -27.25 1.32
CA GLY A 396 15.20 -28.21 2.43
C GLY A 396 13.92 -28.13 3.26
N ASN A 397 12.89 -27.43 2.79
CA ASN A 397 11.66 -27.16 3.55
C ASN A 397 10.41 -27.86 2.99
N SER A 398 10.57 -28.81 2.06
CA SER A 398 9.46 -29.49 1.38
C SER A 398 9.71 -31.01 1.31
N PRO A 399 8.67 -31.83 1.58
CA PRO A 399 8.66 -33.26 1.28
C PRO A 399 8.91 -33.52 -0.21
N SER A 400 9.51 -34.68 -0.52
CA SER A 400 9.77 -35.08 -1.92
C SER A 400 8.53 -35.13 -2.82
N SER A 401 7.33 -35.27 -2.23
CA SER A 401 6.05 -35.34 -2.95
C SER A 401 5.39 -34.00 -3.24
N SER A 402 5.87 -32.88 -2.67
CA SER A 402 5.25 -31.55 -2.79
C SER A 402 6.20 -30.44 -3.26
N ASP A 403 7.23 -30.80 -4.02
CA ASP A 403 8.21 -29.82 -4.53
C ASP A 403 7.55 -28.81 -5.50
N GLY A 404 7.84 -27.52 -5.28
CA GLY A 404 7.51 -26.43 -6.20
C GLY A 404 6.20 -25.67 -5.94
N PHE A 405 5.55 -25.85 -4.79
CA PHE A 405 4.34 -25.08 -4.45
C PHE A 405 4.67 -23.70 -3.88
N LEU A 406 3.97 -22.68 -4.38
CA LEU A 406 3.86 -21.37 -3.75
C LEU A 406 2.91 -21.47 -2.56
N ARG A 407 3.39 -21.02 -1.40
CA ARG A 407 2.63 -20.86 -0.16
C ARG A 407 1.96 -19.50 -0.18
N THR A 408 0.64 -19.44 -0.28
CA THR A 408 -0.04 -18.15 -0.48
C THR A 408 -0.16 -17.33 0.80
N GLY A 409 0.05 -17.95 1.97
CA GLY A 409 -0.22 -17.35 3.28
C GLY A 409 -1.70 -17.26 3.63
N ASP A 410 -2.59 -17.79 2.77
CA ASP A 410 -4.03 -17.87 3.01
C ASP A 410 -4.40 -19.25 3.54
N GLN A 411 -5.39 -19.27 4.42
CA GLN A 411 -5.96 -20.47 5.00
C GLN A 411 -7.28 -20.81 4.30
N GLY A 412 -7.50 -22.10 4.10
CA GLY A 412 -8.76 -22.60 3.56
C GLY A 412 -8.82 -24.12 3.59
N HIS A 413 -9.88 -24.66 3.00
CA HIS A 413 -10.06 -26.09 2.76
C HIS A 413 -10.69 -26.33 1.39
N LEU A 414 -10.49 -27.54 0.86
CA LEU A 414 -11.25 -28.03 -0.29
C LEU A 414 -12.49 -28.76 0.22
N ASP A 415 -13.64 -28.52 -0.40
CA ASP A 415 -14.85 -29.31 -0.17
C ASP A 415 -14.84 -30.63 -0.97
N GLU A 416 -15.88 -31.44 -0.79
CA GLU A 416 -16.01 -32.76 -1.44
C GLU A 416 -16.05 -32.70 -2.98
N ASP A 417 -16.48 -31.58 -3.55
CA ASP A 417 -16.50 -31.35 -5.01
C ASP A 417 -15.19 -30.68 -5.49
N GLY A 418 -14.21 -30.46 -4.59
CA GLY A 418 -12.93 -29.82 -4.90
C GLY A 418 -12.96 -28.30 -4.96
N TYR A 419 -14.02 -27.64 -4.48
CA TYR A 419 -14.10 -26.19 -4.44
C TYR A 419 -13.32 -25.66 -3.24
N LEU A 420 -12.53 -24.61 -3.48
CA LEU A 420 -11.75 -23.96 -2.45
C LEU A 420 -12.61 -22.96 -1.68
N VAL A 421 -12.67 -23.16 -0.37
CA VAL A 421 -13.23 -22.18 0.59
C VAL A 421 -12.07 -21.50 1.29
N LEU A 422 -11.98 -20.18 1.16
CA LEU A 422 -11.01 -19.38 1.91
C LEU A 422 -11.58 -19.03 3.28
N THR A 423 -10.81 -19.31 4.33
CA THR A 423 -11.17 -19.00 5.70
C THR A 423 -10.37 -17.81 6.25
N GLY A 424 -9.38 -17.27 5.54
CA GLY A 424 -8.70 -16.03 5.94
C GLY A 424 -7.21 -16.06 5.66
N ARG A 425 -6.46 -15.13 6.25
CA ARG A 425 -4.99 -15.04 6.17
C ARG A 425 -4.37 -15.63 7.43
N ILE A 426 -3.37 -16.50 7.30
CA ILE A 426 -2.72 -17.18 8.44
C ILE A 426 -2.18 -16.16 9.46
N LYS A 427 -1.64 -15.04 8.99
CA LYS A 427 -1.08 -13.97 9.84
C LYS A 427 -2.12 -13.06 10.48
N GLU A 428 -3.38 -13.16 10.06
CA GLU A 428 -4.50 -12.34 10.57
C GLU A 428 -5.43 -13.17 11.48
N LEU A 429 -5.19 -14.48 11.61
CA LEU A 429 -5.98 -15.33 12.50
C LEU A 429 -5.86 -14.85 13.95
N ILE A 430 -7.01 -14.61 14.56
CA ILE A 430 -7.11 -14.22 15.97
C ILE A 430 -6.79 -15.45 16.80
N ASN A 431 -5.80 -15.34 17.69
CA ASN A 431 -5.36 -16.40 18.57
C ASN A 431 -5.88 -16.19 19.98
N ARG A 432 -7.05 -16.75 20.27
CA ARG A 432 -7.72 -16.65 21.57
C ARG A 432 -7.51 -17.92 22.38
N SER A 433 -6.58 -17.90 23.33
CA SER A 433 -6.19 -19.05 24.17
C SER A 433 -5.82 -20.30 23.35
N GLY A 434 -5.15 -20.12 22.22
CA GLY A 434 -4.75 -21.21 21.32
C GLY A 434 -5.77 -21.53 20.24
N GLU A 435 -7.02 -21.07 20.37
CA GLU A 435 -8.04 -21.21 19.32
C GLU A 435 -7.78 -20.21 18.19
N LYS A 436 -7.70 -20.71 16.96
CA LYS A 436 -7.52 -19.89 15.75
C LYS A 436 -8.88 -19.51 15.19
N ILE A 437 -9.23 -18.23 15.34
CA ILE A 437 -10.49 -17.67 14.87
C ILE A 437 -10.23 -16.86 13.61
N SER A 438 -11.01 -17.14 12.57
CA SER A 438 -10.99 -16.39 11.31
C SER A 438 -11.69 -15.04 11.47
N PRO A 439 -11.02 -13.91 11.17
CA PRO A 439 -11.70 -12.64 11.01
C PRO A 439 -12.73 -12.65 9.88
N LEU A 440 -12.43 -13.30 8.76
CA LEU A 440 -13.32 -13.33 7.59
C LEU A 440 -14.68 -13.99 7.91
N GLU A 441 -14.69 -15.04 8.73
CA GLU A 441 -15.92 -15.69 9.20
C GLU A 441 -16.79 -14.70 10.00
N ILE A 442 -16.17 -13.92 10.87
CA ILE A 442 -16.85 -12.92 11.70
C ILE A 442 -17.34 -11.74 10.85
N ASP A 443 -16.52 -11.26 9.91
CA ASP A 443 -16.86 -10.17 8.98
C ASP A 443 -18.10 -10.53 8.16
N ASN A 444 -18.14 -11.75 7.61
CA ASN A 444 -19.29 -12.25 6.86
C ASN A 444 -20.54 -12.37 7.73
N ALA A 445 -20.40 -12.86 8.97
CA ALA A 445 -21.52 -12.93 9.90
C ALA A 445 -22.07 -11.54 10.23
N LEU A 446 -21.20 -10.54 10.46
CA LEU A 446 -21.58 -9.14 10.67
C LEU A 446 -22.28 -8.55 9.45
N LEU A 447 -21.70 -8.69 8.25
CA LEU A 447 -22.26 -8.17 6.99
C LEU A 447 -23.60 -8.82 6.59
N SER A 448 -23.94 -9.96 7.20
CA SER A 448 -25.25 -10.60 7.02
C SER A 448 -26.35 -10.05 7.95
N ILE A 449 -26.03 -9.15 8.88
CA ILE A 449 -27.00 -8.49 9.76
C ILE A 449 -27.57 -7.28 9.01
N LYS A 450 -28.91 -7.20 8.92
CA LYS A 450 -29.60 -6.05 8.30
C LYS A 450 -29.26 -4.77 9.08
N GLY A 451 -28.81 -3.74 8.38
CA GLY A 451 -28.40 -2.47 8.96
C GLY A 451 -26.88 -2.30 9.11
N ILE A 452 -26.07 -3.35 8.88
CA ILE A 452 -24.61 -3.23 8.77
C ILE A 452 -24.21 -3.02 7.31
N LYS A 453 -23.43 -1.96 7.07
CA LYS A 453 -22.91 -1.54 5.75
C LYS A 453 -21.51 -2.09 5.49
N GLU A 454 -20.61 -1.93 6.45
CA GLU A 454 -19.23 -2.42 6.39
C GLU A 454 -18.87 -3.07 7.73
N ALA A 455 -17.99 -4.06 7.72
CA ALA A 455 -17.49 -4.70 8.94
C ALA A 455 -16.03 -5.13 8.77
N VAL A 456 -15.28 -5.07 9.87
CA VAL A 456 -13.95 -5.66 9.99
C VAL A 456 -13.73 -6.15 11.41
N SER A 457 -13.24 -7.37 11.53
CA SER A 457 -12.85 -7.99 12.79
C SER A 457 -11.36 -8.22 12.85
N PHE A 458 -10.85 -8.33 14.07
CA PHE A 458 -9.43 -8.40 14.35
C PHE A 458 -9.12 -8.86 15.77
N GLY A 459 -7.88 -9.31 15.98
CA GLY A 459 -7.38 -9.66 17.30
C GLY A 459 -7.08 -8.42 18.12
N VAL A 460 -7.63 -8.36 19.33
CA VAL A 460 -7.33 -7.32 20.33
C VAL A 460 -6.45 -7.96 21.39
N PRO A 461 -5.24 -7.44 21.66
CA PRO A 461 -4.37 -8.00 22.70
C PRO A 461 -5.10 -8.09 24.05
N ASP A 462 -4.92 -9.21 24.74
CA ASP A 462 -5.53 -9.49 26.04
C ASP A 462 -4.60 -10.32 26.91
N ASP A 463 -4.42 -9.90 28.16
CA ASP A 463 -3.44 -10.51 29.08
C ASP A 463 -3.79 -11.96 29.45
N MET A 464 -5.07 -12.34 29.42
CA MET A 464 -5.54 -13.66 29.84
C MET A 464 -5.66 -14.62 28.65
N TYR A 465 -6.20 -14.14 27.53
CA TYR A 465 -6.52 -14.95 26.37
C TYR A 465 -5.48 -14.80 25.24
N GLY A 466 -4.48 -13.94 25.39
CA GLY A 466 -3.55 -13.54 24.33
C GLY A 466 -4.21 -12.55 23.38
N GLU A 467 -5.31 -12.95 22.75
CA GLU A 467 -6.17 -12.07 21.96
C GLU A 467 -7.66 -12.31 22.24
N LEU A 468 -8.45 -11.24 22.22
CA LEU A 468 -9.91 -11.26 22.12
C LEU A 468 -10.35 -10.89 20.71
N VAL A 469 -11.61 -11.18 20.38
CA VAL A 469 -12.19 -10.76 19.10
C VAL A 469 -12.70 -9.32 19.24
N GLY A 470 -12.17 -8.40 18.43
CA GLY A 470 -12.70 -7.06 18.23
C GLY A 470 -13.33 -6.89 16.86
N ALA A 471 -14.28 -5.96 16.71
CA ALA A 471 -14.84 -5.61 15.41
C ALA A 471 -15.17 -4.11 15.29
N VAL A 472 -14.93 -3.52 14.13
CA VAL A 472 -15.47 -2.21 13.74
C VAL A 472 -16.56 -2.42 12.70
N VAL A 473 -17.70 -1.75 12.87
CA VAL A 473 -18.83 -1.78 11.95
C VAL A 473 -19.21 -0.38 11.51
N VAL A 474 -19.69 -0.26 10.27
CA VAL A 474 -20.34 0.94 9.74
C VAL A 474 -21.80 0.59 9.53
N LEU A 475 -22.71 1.43 10.02
CA LEU A 475 -24.14 1.21 9.88
C LEU A 475 -24.66 1.78 8.55
N GLN A 476 -25.78 1.23 8.09
CA GLN A 476 -26.55 1.79 6.97
C GLN A 476 -27.33 3.02 7.43
N ASP A 477 -27.66 3.92 6.49
CA ASP A 477 -28.50 5.07 6.78
C ASP A 477 -29.87 4.61 7.33
N GLY A 478 -30.28 5.16 8.48
CA GLY A 478 -31.51 4.76 9.17
C GLY A 478 -31.38 3.58 10.14
N ALA A 479 -30.18 3.00 10.30
CA ALA A 479 -29.91 1.93 11.28
C ALA A 479 -29.29 2.43 12.61
N SER A 480 -29.42 3.72 12.94
CA SER A 480 -28.77 4.37 14.09
C SER A 480 -29.17 3.83 15.48
N GLY A 481 -30.21 3.01 15.56
CA GLY A 481 -30.62 2.34 16.81
C GLY A 481 -29.87 1.05 17.13
N MET A 482 -28.94 0.61 16.27
CA MET A 482 -28.11 -0.57 16.53
C MET A 482 -26.97 -0.24 17.49
N ASP A 483 -26.78 -1.10 18.49
CA ASP A 483 -25.73 -1.00 19.50
C ASP A 483 -24.94 -2.32 19.58
N GLN A 484 -23.85 -2.35 20.37
CA GLN A 484 -23.04 -3.55 20.53
C GLN A 484 -23.88 -4.76 20.99
N ALA A 485 -24.81 -4.56 21.94
CA ALA A 485 -25.59 -5.65 22.53
C ALA A 485 -26.56 -6.27 21.52
N SER A 486 -27.24 -5.46 20.72
CA SER A 486 -28.13 -5.94 19.65
C SER A 486 -27.36 -6.67 18.55
N ILE A 487 -26.18 -6.17 18.16
CA ILE A 487 -25.32 -6.85 17.18
C ILE A 487 -24.81 -8.20 17.72
N GLN A 488 -24.32 -8.25 18.96
CA GLN A 488 -23.88 -9.49 19.59
C GLN A 488 -25.03 -10.52 19.71
N LYS A 489 -26.25 -10.05 20.00
CA LYS A 489 -27.44 -10.89 20.04
C LYS A 489 -27.74 -11.50 18.67
N GLU A 490 -27.72 -10.72 17.60
CA GLU A 490 -27.89 -11.23 16.23
C GLU A 490 -26.80 -12.25 15.85
N LEU A 491 -25.54 -11.98 16.23
CA LEU A 491 -24.43 -12.90 16.00
C LEU A 491 -24.56 -14.21 16.78
N SER A 492 -25.19 -14.21 17.96
CA SER A 492 -25.36 -15.42 18.76
C SER A 492 -26.22 -16.50 18.09
N GLY A 493 -27.05 -16.11 17.10
CA GLY A 493 -27.79 -17.04 16.25
C GLY A 493 -26.97 -17.61 15.08
N LYS A 494 -25.76 -17.09 14.83
CA LYS A 494 -24.93 -17.38 13.65
C LYS A 494 -23.54 -17.93 13.99
N LEU A 495 -22.98 -17.53 15.13
CA LEU A 495 -21.64 -17.86 15.58
C LEU A 495 -21.67 -18.48 16.97
N ILE A 496 -20.74 -19.40 17.22
CA ILE A 496 -20.49 -19.92 18.56
C ILE A 496 -19.90 -18.84 19.47
N LYS A 497 -20.24 -18.90 20.77
CA LYS A 497 -20.02 -17.82 21.76
C LYS A 497 -18.61 -17.21 21.74
N PHE A 498 -17.56 -18.03 21.60
CA PHE A 498 -16.19 -17.54 21.68
C PHE A 498 -15.70 -16.79 20.42
N LYS A 499 -16.42 -16.90 19.30
CA LYS A 499 -16.15 -16.16 18.05
C LYS A 499 -16.87 -14.82 17.99
N ILE A 500 -17.88 -14.61 18.84
CA ILE A 500 -18.62 -13.34 18.89
C ILE A 500 -17.66 -12.25 19.38
N PRO A 501 -17.53 -11.10 18.67
CA PRO A 501 -16.69 -9.99 19.10
C PRO A 501 -16.98 -9.57 20.54
N ASN A 502 -15.93 -9.52 21.36
CA ASN A 502 -15.97 -9.01 22.73
C ASN A 502 -16.24 -7.51 22.77
N ARG A 503 -15.72 -6.79 21.77
CA ARG A 503 -15.93 -5.34 21.58
C ARG A 503 -16.33 -5.05 20.14
N ILE A 504 -17.37 -4.23 19.99
CA ILE A 504 -17.84 -3.75 18.68
C ILE A 504 -17.84 -2.22 18.70
N TRP A 505 -17.03 -1.61 17.84
CA TRP A 505 -17.00 -0.17 17.65
C TRP A 505 -17.84 0.20 16.44
N ILE A 506 -18.78 1.12 16.62
CA ILE A 506 -19.59 1.68 15.54
C ILE A 506 -18.89 2.94 15.04
N ALA A 507 -18.51 2.96 13.76
CA ALA A 507 -17.78 4.06 13.14
C ALA A 507 -18.56 4.63 11.95
N GLU A 508 -18.29 5.90 11.61
CA GLU A 508 -18.85 6.54 10.41
C GLU A 508 -18.28 5.92 9.11
N SER A 509 -17.02 5.48 9.16
CA SER A 509 -16.37 4.78 8.04
C SER A 509 -15.23 3.90 8.54
N ILE A 510 -14.91 2.83 7.80
CA ILE A 510 -13.68 2.06 8.01
C ILE A 510 -12.56 2.68 7.16
N PRO A 511 -11.37 2.95 7.73
CA PRO A 511 -10.24 3.45 6.96
C PRO A 511 -9.89 2.51 5.81
N LYS A 512 -9.97 3.02 4.58
CA LYS A 512 -9.54 2.33 3.35
C LYS A 512 -8.06 2.69 3.10
N THR A 513 -7.28 1.77 2.54
CA THR A 513 -5.97 2.13 1.98
C THR A 513 -6.21 3.10 0.83
N PHE A 514 -5.71 4.33 1.00
CA PHE A 514 -5.77 5.36 -0.03
C PHE A 514 -4.38 5.44 -0.67
N GLY A 515 -4.27 5.12 -1.96
CA GLY A 515 -3.42 5.92 -2.83
C GLY A 515 -4.09 7.29 -2.96
N ARG A 516 -3.68 8.29 -2.16
CA ARG A 516 -4.24 9.64 -2.21
C ARG A 516 -3.84 10.34 -3.52
N ALA A 517 -4.66 10.20 -4.57
CA ALA A 517 -4.82 11.25 -5.57
C ALA A 517 -5.87 12.26 -5.06
N GLY A 518 -5.70 13.54 -5.38
CA GLY A 518 -6.37 14.69 -4.77
C GLY A 518 -7.90 14.72 -4.86
N ASP A 519 -8.46 15.77 -4.25
CA ASP A 519 -9.88 16.01 -4.02
C ASP A 519 -10.71 15.95 -5.32
N ASP A 520 -11.18 14.74 -5.67
CA ASP A 520 -12.47 14.42 -6.31
C ASP A 520 -12.51 12.90 -6.66
N ALA A 521 -13.38 12.17 -5.96
CA ALA A 521 -13.82 10.79 -6.23
C ALA A 521 -12.76 9.65 -6.30
N THR A 522 -12.50 9.09 -5.12
CA THR A 522 -12.37 7.63 -4.79
C THR A 522 -11.48 6.73 -5.66
N PHE A 523 -10.19 6.66 -5.31
CA PHE A 523 -9.45 5.39 -5.35
C PHE A 523 -9.83 4.56 -4.12
N VAL A 524 -10.42 3.38 -4.32
CA VAL A 524 -10.59 2.37 -3.27
C VAL A 524 -9.66 1.22 -3.61
N GLU A 525 -8.48 1.18 -2.99
CA GLU A 525 -7.64 -0.02 -3.00
C GLU A 525 -8.32 -1.08 -2.14
N ALA A 526 -8.63 -2.23 -2.72
CA ALA A 526 -8.92 -3.45 -1.97
C ALA A 526 -7.70 -4.37 -2.11
N THR A 527 -6.62 -4.02 -1.41
CA THR A 527 -5.59 -4.98 -1.04
C THR A 527 -5.89 -5.47 0.37
N THR A 528 -5.78 -6.79 0.58
CA THR A 528 -5.74 -7.38 1.93
C THR A 528 -4.64 -6.69 2.73
N MET A 529 -5.03 -5.82 3.67
CA MET A 529 -4.12 -4.96 4.42
C MET A 529 -3.53 -5.71 5.63
N GLU A 530 -2.20 -5.76 5.67
CA GLU A 530 -1.37 -6.17 6.80
C GLU A 530 -1.66 -5.37 8.10
N GLY A 531 -1.11 -5.84 9.23
CA GLY A 531 -1.29 -5.32 10.61
C GLY A 531 -1.07 -3.82 10.87
N ALA A 532 -0.71 -3.02 9.86
CA ALA A 532 -0.86 -1.56 9.88
C ALA A 532 -2.34 -1.12 10.05
N ARG A 533 -3.31 -1.91 9.57
CA ARG A 533 -4.76 -1.69 9.75
C ARG A 533 -5.15 -1.70 11.23
N LEU A 534 -4.68 -2.71 11.98
CA LEU A 534 -4.91 -2.83 13.42
C LEU A 534 -4.36 -1.62 14.17
N LYS A 535 -3.12 -1.22 13.88
CA LYS A 535 -2.47 -0.09 14.55
C LYS A 535 -3.12 1.27 14.23
N ARG A 536 -3.81 1.40 13.10
CA ARG A 536 -4.53 2.61 12.71
C ARG A 536 -5.94 2.63 13.32
N ILE A 537 -6.67 1.51 13.20
CA ILE A 537 -7.98 1.33 13.83
C ILE A 537 -7.89 1.47 15.35
N MET A 538 -6.92 0.82 15.99
CA MET A 538 -6.69 0.95 17.45
C MET A 538 -6.29 2.38 17.86
N ARG A 539 -5.61 3.14 16.99
CA ARG A 539 -5.30 4.57 17.23
C ARG A 539 -6.54 5.46 17.18
N GLU A 540 -7.48 5.18 16.27
CA GLU A 540 -8.74 5.91 16.16
C GLU A 540 -9.73 5.50 17.25
N ILE A 541 -9.80 4.21 17.60
CA ILE A 541 -10.55 3.70 18.77
C ILE A 541 -10.08 4.38 20.07
N ALA A 542 -8.77 4.47 20.29
CA ALA A 542 -8.20 5.16 21.46
C ALA A 542 -8.53 6.67 21.49
N ALA A 543 -8.90 7.27 20.35
CA ALA A 543 -9.39 8.65 20.31
C ALA A 543 -10.88 8.77 20.64
N CYS A 544 -11.67 7.72 20.38
CA CYS A 544 -13.11 7.66 20.68
C CYS A 544 -13.43 7.23 22.13
N GLU A 545 -12.53 6.52 22.83
CA GLU A 545 -12.72 6.09 24.23
C GLU A 545 -12.54 7.21 25.29
N LYS A 546 -12.44 8.49 24.90
CA LYS A 546 -12.39 9.62 25.85
C LYS A 546 -13.80 10.16 26.14
N ASP A 547 -14.15 10.21 27.42
CA ASP A 547 -15.42 10.73 27.96
C ASP A 547 -15.61 12.23 27.61
N PRO A 548 -16.76 12.66 27.04
CA PRO A 548 -17.00 14.08 26.72
C PRO A 548 -17.07 15.01 27.94
N ASP A 549 -17.27 14.49 29.15
CA ASP A 549 -17.61 15.27 30.35
C ASP A 549 -16.47 15.48 31.37
N ASP A 550 -15.22 15.12 31.05
CA ASP A 550 -14.06 15.44 31.91
C ASP A 550 -13.67 16.94 31.81
N GLU A 551 -14.47 17.81 32.43
CA GLU A 551 -14.16 19.23 32.64
C GLU A 551 -13.09 19.41 33.74
N ILE A 552 -11.83 19.62 33.34
CA ILE A 552 -10.78 20.08 34.26
C ILE A 552 -10.89 21.60 34.43
N THR A 553 -11.40 22.06 35.57
CA THR A 553 -11.44 23.49 35.92
C THR A 553 -10.09 23.96 36.48
N VAL A 554 -9.47 24.96 35.85
CA VAL A 554 -8.23 25.59 36.34
C VAL A 554 -8.56 26.88 37.08
N LYS A 555 -8.16 27.00 38.36
CA LYS A 555 -8.14 28.29 39.09
C LYS A 555 -6.80 29.01 38.83
N MET A 556 -6.87 30.29 38.45
CA MET A 556 -5.71 31.16 38.32
C MET A 556 -5.27 31.72 39.68
N ILE A 557 -3.98 32.02 39.81
CA ILE A 557 -3.37 32.69 40.97
C ILE A 557 -3.71 34.19 40.88
N ASP A 558 -4.10 34.80 42.01
CA ASP A 558 -4.39 36.24 42.08
C ASP A 558 -3.15 37.08 41.74
N GLY A 559 -3.31 38.08 40.85
CA GLY A 559 -2.29 39.09 40.55
C GLY A 559 -1.67 39.10 39.13
N TYR A 560 -2.25 38.40 38.16
CA TYR A 560 -1.75 38.42 36.77
C TYR A 560 -2.28 39.64 35.97
N PRO A 561 -1.42 40.49 35.36
CA PRO A 561 -1.79 41.85 34.94
C PRO A 561 -2.45 41.99 33.54
N PHE A 562 -2.89 40.89 32.92
CA PHE A 562 -3.53 40.94 31.60
C PHE A 562 -4.84 40.14 31.60
N HIS A 563 -5.90 40.74 31.06
CA HIS A 563 -7.13 40.03 30.68
C HIS A 563 -7.00 39.59 29.21
N PRO A 564 -6.87 38.28 28.91
CA PRO A 564 -6.99 37.80 27.55
C PRO A 564 -8.45 37.46 27.20
N LEU A 565 -8.79 37.60 25.92
CA LEU A 565 -10.01 37.08 25.31
C LEU A 565 -10.23 35.60 25.69
N GLN A 566 -11.47 35.22 26.02
CA GLN A 566 -11.85 33.83 26.26
C GLN A 566 -11.59 32.99 25.00
N MET A 567 -10.52 32.20 25.02
CA MET A 567 -10.32 31.09 24.11
C MET A 567 -10.22 29.79 24.92
N ARG A 568 -11.03 28.80 24.58
CA ARG A 568 -10.97 27.44 25.13
C ARG A 568 -9.85 26.66 24.43
N PHE A 569 -8.92 26.12 25.20
CA PHE A 569 -7.94 25.14 24.72
C PHE A 569 -8.16 23.81 25.43
N ILE A 570 -8.07 22.73 24.67
CA ILE A 570 -7.90 21.38 25.23
C ILE A 570 -6.38 21.21 25.38
N THR A 571 -5.92 20.98 26.62
CA THR A 571 -4.52 20.81 27.10
C THR A 571 -3.74 22.07 27.55
N LYS A 572 -2.94 21.92 28.62
CA LYS A 572 -2.08 22.97 29.22
C LYS A 572 -0.85 23.24 28.34
N VAL A 573 -0.59 24.51 28.02
CA VAL A 573 0.65 24.98 27.37
C VAL A 573 1.51 25.71 28.40
N TYR A 574 2.75 25.28 28.58
CA TYR A 574 3.78 26.08 29.24
C TYR A 574 4.63 26.78 28.17
N HIS A 575 4.44 28.10 28.06
CA HIS A 575 5.20 29.10 27.32
C HIS A 575 5.31 29.03 25.77
N PRO A 576 4.70 30.01 25.06
CA PRO A 576 5.21 30.53 23.81
C PRO A 576 5.76 31.96 23.96
N ASN A 577 6.92 32.27 23.35
CA ASN A 577 7.41 33.65 23.26
C ASN A 577 6.61 34.42 22.20
N VAL A 578 5.97 35.52 22.60
CA VAL A 578 5.13 36.37 21.75
C VAL A 578 5.90 37.63 21.36
N SER A 579 6.01 37.91 20.06
CA SER A 579 6.55 39.18 19.56
C SER A 579 5.59 40.34 19.89
N SER A 580 6.08 41.36 20.62
CA SER A 580 5.26 42.53 20.99
C SER A 580 4.94 43.50 19.83
N GLN A 581 5.59 43.34 18.67
CA GLN A 581 5.34 44.18 17.49
C GLN A 581 4.40 43.53 16.45
N SER A 582 4.30 42.19 16.42
CA SER A 582 3.54 41.48 15.38
C SER A 582 2.55 40.44 15.92
N GLY A 583 2.59 40.10 17.20
CA GLY A 583 1.73 39.07 17.80
C GLY A 583 2.05 37.62 17.39
N ALA A 584 3.12 37.39 16.64
CA ALA A 584 3.53 36.04 16.24
C ALA A 584 4.15 35.24 17.41
N ILE A 585 3.85 33.94 17.45
CA ILE A 585 4.43 32.95 18.37
C ILE A 585 5.56 32.21 17.65
N CYS A 586 6.80 32.32 18.15
CA CYS A 586 7.91 31.51 17.65
C CYS A 586 8.14 30.29 18.54
N LEU A 587 8.21 29.12 17.91
CA LEU A 587 8.72 27.88 18.50
C LEU A 587 9.96 27.50 17.69
N ASP A 588 11.13 27.65 18.31
CA ASP A 588 12.41 27.47 17.64
C ASP A 588 12.81 26.00 17.69
N ILE A 589 13.07 25.38 16.54
CA ILE A 589 13.71 24.06 16.44
C ILE A 589 14.97 24.27 15.61
N LEU A 590 16.11 24.08 16.27
CA LEU A 590 17.45 24.28 15.74
C LEU A 590 17.66 23.62 14.36
N LYS A 591 17.84 24.44 13.31
CA LYS A 591 19.03 24.41 12.45
C LYS A 591 19.09 25.67 11.56
N ASP A 592 20.27 26.28 11.60
CA ASP A 592 20.78 27.47 10.92
C ASP A 592 20.31 27.75 9.46
N GLN A 593 19.06 28.20 9.22
CA GLN A 593 18.71 29.25 8.23
C GLN A 593 17.26 29.72 8.43
N TRP A 594 17.04 31.04 8.39
CA TRP A 594 15.71 31.66 8.46
C TRP A 594 14.81 31.18 7.30
N SER A 595 13.58 30.73 7.60
CA SER A 595 12.54 30.43 6.61
C SER A 595 11.17 30.92 7.10
N PRO A 596 10.27 31.39 6.21
CA PRO A 596 9.15 32.24 6.59
C PRO A 596 7.98 31.45 7.21
N VAL A 597 7.53 31.96 8.37
CA VAL A 597 6.19 31.88 8.97
C VAL A 597 5.37 30.63 8.62
N TYR A 598 5.50 29.58 9.43
CA TYR A 598 4.58 28.43 9.42
C TYR A 598 3.46 28.62 10.46
N THR A 599 2.23 28.37 10.03
CA THR A 599 1.02 28.41 10.86
C THR A 599 0.93 27.21 11.80
N LEU A 600 0.40 27.44 13.02
CA LEU A 600 0.36 26.61 14.24
C LEU A 600 -0.04 25.11 14.14
N LYS A 601 -0.35 24.57 12.96
CA LYS A 601 -0.81 23.18 12.80
C LYS A 601 0.33 22.16 12.80
N THR A 602 1.52 22.54 12.37
CA THR A 602 2.70 21.66 12.29
C THR A 602 3.41 21.49 13.62
N THR A 603 3.41 22.51 14.49
CA THR A 603 4.17 22.48 15.75
C THR A 603 3.56 21.57 16.82
N LEU A 604 2.24 21.36 16.79
CA LEU A 604 1.56 20.37 17.60
C LEU A 604 1.93 18.92 17.22
N MET A 605 2.36 18.68 15.99
CA MET A 605 2.80 17.35 15.57
C MET A 605 4.21 17.02 16.10
N SER A 606 5.12 17.99 16.18
CA SER A 606 6.49 17.73 16.67
C SER A 606 6.55 17.43 18.17
N LEU A 607 5.75 18.11 18.99
CA LEU A 607 5.69 17.86 20.44
C LEU A 607 4.98 16.53 20.77
N ARG A 608 3.97 16.16 19.97
CA ARG A 608 3.34 14.83 20.03
C ARG A 608 4.28 13.74 19.51
N SER A 609 5.13 14.03 18.53
CA SER A 609 6.13 13.08 18.04
C SER A 609 7.24 12.81 19.05
N LEU A 610 7.65 13.84 19.81
CA LEU A 610 8.61 13.68 20.92
C LEU A 610 8.02 12.93 22.12
N LEU A 611 6.75 13.16 22.45
CA LEU A 611 6.06 12.49 23.55
C LEU A 611 5.41 11.15 23.17
N CYS A 612 5.42 10.78 21.88
CA CYS A 612 4.85 9.54 21.35
C CYS A 612 5.82 8.85 20.37
N SER A 613 7.12 8.92 20.63
CA SER A 613 8.14 8.19 19.88
C SER A 613 7.84 6.68 19.90
N PRO A 614 7.82 6.00 18.74
CA PRO A 614 7.45 4.59 18.63
C PRO A 614 8.56 3.61 19.02
N GLU A 615 9.73 4.09 19.47
CA GLU A 615 10.85 3.24 19.89
C GLU A 615 11.22 3.46 21.38
N PRO A 616 10.60 2.72 22.33
CA PRO A 616 10.93 2.83 23.75
C PRO A 616 12.35 2.36 24.13
N ASN A 617 13.15 1.93 23.16
CA ASN A 617 14.54 1.48 23.33
C ASN A 617 15.56 2.43 22.67
N ASP A 618 15.15 3.60 22.15
CA ASP A 618 16.10 4.64 21.77
C ASP A 618 16.81 5.16 23.05
N PRO A 619 18.15 5.05 23.14
CA PRO A 619 18.90 5.47 24.34
C PRO A 619 18.73 6.96 24.69
N GLN A 620 18.41 7.82 23.71
CA GLN A 620 18.30 9.27 23.94
C GLN A 620 16.98 9.66 24.61
N ASP A 621 15.87 9.00 24.27
CA ASP A 621 14.54 9.30 24.82
C ASP A 621 14.39 8.82 26.27
N ALA A 622 15.00 7.67 26.60
CA ALA A 622 14.94 7.11 27.95
C ALA A 622 15.78 7.88 28.97
N GLU A 623 16.83 8.59 28.54
CA GLU A 623 17.70 9.38 29.43
C GLU A 623 17.08 10.73 29.81
N VAL A 624 16.40 11.37 28.86
CA VAL A 624 15.65 12.62 29.07
C VAL A 624 14.43 12.37 29.94
N ALA A 625 13.66 11.31 29.67
CA ALA A 625 12.51 10.93 30.48
C ALA A 625 12.91 10.53 31.91
N ARG A 626 14.04 9.82 32.08
CA ARG A 626 14.58 9.51 33.42
C ARG A 626 15.03 10.77 34.17
N HIS A 627 15.78 11.67 33.54
CA HIS A 627 16.20 12.92 34.19
C HIS A 627 15.01 13.76 34.66
N TYR A 628 13.97 13.87 33.83
CA TYR A 628 12.77 14.65 34.16
C TYR A 628 11.97 14.05 35.32
N THR A 629 11.94 12.71 35.43
CA THR A 629 11.23 12.01 36.51
C THR A 629 12.04 11.87 37.79
N SER A 630 13.38 11.89 37.72
CA SER A 630 14.25 11.74 38.89
C SER A 630 14.73 13.05 39.53
N ASP A 631 14.81 14.15 38.77
CA ASP A 631 15.30 15.45 39.26
C ASP A 631 14.53 16.63 38.62
N PHE A 632 13.24 16.68 38.93
CA PHE A 632 12.32 17.72 38.43
C PHE A 632 12.77 19.13 38.82
N GLU A 633 13.27 19.33 40.05
CA GLU A 633 13.75 20.64 40.53
C GLU A 633 15.02 21.09 39.81
N GLY A 634 15.97 20.19 39.55
CA GLY A 634 17.17 20.49 38.77
C GLY A 634 16.84 20.92 37.33
N TYR A 635 15.85 20.26 36.72
CA TYR A 635 15.35 20.62 35.40
C TYR A 635 14.67 22.00 35.38
N GLU A 636 13.75 22.24 36.32
CA GLU A 636 13.06 23.53 36.51
C GLU A 636 14.06 24.68 36.72
N LYS A 637 15.10 24.45 37.53
CA LYS A 637 16.14 25.44 37.81
C LYS A 637 17.00 25.74 36.58
N THR A 638 17.33 24.72 35.80
CA THR A 638 18.09 24.86 34.55
C THR A 638 17.29 25.60 33.48
N ALA A 639 16.02 25.26 33.30
CA ALA A 639 15.12 25.94 32.35
C ALA A 639 14.92 27.43 32.71
N ARG A 640 14.79 27.73 34.01
CA ARG A 640 14.64 29.11 34.51
C ARG A 640 15.90 29.94 34.31
N TYR A 641 17.06 29.36 34.58
CA TYR A 641 18.36 30.00 34.34
C TYR A 641 18.56 30.37 32.86
N TRP A 642 18.28 29.44 31.94
CA TRP A 642 18.35 29.72 30.50
C TRP A 642 17.39 30.82 30.05
N THR A 643 16.18 30.82 30.61
CA THR A 643 15.17 31.85 30.33
C THR A 643 15.67 33.24 30.77
N GLU A 644 16.29 33.34 31.96
CA GLU A 644 16.86 34.60 32.47
C GLU A 644 18.10 35.04 31.66
N LEU A 645 18.97 34.10 31.29
CA LEU A 645 20.20 34.35 30.52
C LEU A 645 19.92 34.85 29.09
N TYR A 646 18.86 34.35 28.46
CA TYR A 646 18.44 34.79 27.12
C TYR A 646 17.53 36.02 27.13
N ALA A 647 16.91 36.34 28.27
CA ALA A 647 16.22 37.61 28.49
C ALA A 647 17.19 38.78 28.80
N SER A 648 18.40 38.48 29.26
CA SER A 648 19.48 39.45 29.50
C SER A 648 20.01 40.07 28.19
N ARG A 649 20.18 41.40 28.18
CA ARG A 649 20.64 42.18 27.01
C ARG A 649 22.16 42.30 26.86
N GLU A 650 22.97 41.72 27.74
CA GLU A 650 24.43 41.85 27.70
C GLU A 650 25.13 40.59 27.13
N PRO A 651 25.79 40.65 25.94
CA PRO A 651 26.28 39.46 25.22
C PRO A 651 27.45 38.71 25.87
N ASN A 652 28.23 39.37 26.74
CA ASN A 652 29.54 38.86 27.18
C ASN A 652 29.52 38.00 28.46
N GLN A 653 28.37 37.80 29.11
CA GLN A 653 28.24 36.81 30.19
C GLN A 653 27.90 35.39 29.68
N LYS A 654 27.46 35.23 28.42
CA LYS A 654 27.00 33.97 27.78
C LYS A 654 28.11 32.97 27.39
N LYS A 655 29.29 33.00 28.01
CA LYS A 655 30.37 32.07 27.61
C LYS A 655 31.22 31.49 28.72
N GLN A 656 31.26 32.10 29.91
CA GLN A 656 32.16 31.64 30.98
C GLN A 656 31.48 30.86 32.11
N ALA A 657 30.19 31.08 32.37
CA ALA A 657 29.44 30.32 33.37
C ALA A 657 28.78 29.05 32.82
N ASP A 658 28.60 28.98 31.49
CA ASP A 658 27.70 28.03 30.82
C ASP A 658 28.14 26.56 30.94
N ASP A 659 29.40 26.20 30.71
CA ASP A 659 29.72 24.77 30.54
C ASP A 659 29.96 23.98 31.84
N LEU A 660 30.34 24.66 32.92
CA LEU A 660 30.70 24.02 34.19
C LEU A 660 29.47 23.71 35.04
N GLN A 661 28.52 24.66 35.11
CA GLN A 661 27.31 24.52 35.92
C GLN A 661 26.31 23.53 35.30
N LEU A 662 26.14 23.55 33.96
CA LEU A 662 25.38 22.50 33.25
C LEU A 662 26.02 21.11 33.39
N ALA A 663 27.34 21.07 33.57
CA ALA A 663 28.06 19.86 33.86
C ALA A 663 28.07 19.48 35.35
N GLY A 664 27.40 20.19 36.26
CA GLY A 664 27.53 19.93 37.71
C GLY A 664 28.99 19.83 38.21
N LEU A 665 29.94 20.46 37.50
CA LEU A 665 31.36 20.45 37.78
C LEU A 665 31.73 21.79 38.42
N GLU A 666 32.44 21.76 39.54
CA GLU A 666 32.97 22.99 40.13
C GLU A 666 34.23 23.45 39.37
N ALA A 667 34.32 24.74 39.08
CA ALA A 667 35.43 25.35 38.34
C ALA A 667 36.80 24.95 38.89
N LYS A 668 36.96 24.93 40.23
CA LYS A 668 38.20 24.56 40.92
C LYS A 668 38.74 23.17 40.53
N HIS A 669 37.87 22.23 40.15
CA HIS A 669 38.30 20.88 39.75
C HIS A 669 38.72 20.83 38.29
N VAL A 670 38.09 21.63 37.42
CA VAL A 670 38.49 21.76 36.02
C VAL A 670 39.79 22.54 35.92
N ASP A 671 39.91 23.64 36.65
CA ASP A 671 41.10 24.48 36.70
C ASP A 671 42.31 23.69 37.18
N LYS A 672 42.14 22.83 38.20
CA LYS A 672 43.20 21.92 38.71
C LYS A 672 43.87 21.07 37.62
N PHE A 673 43.13 20.58 36.62
CA PHE A 673 43.72 19.80 35.52
C PHE A 673 44.13 20.70 34.34
N CYS A 674 43.49 21.86 34.14
CA CYS A 674 43.95 22.85 33.16
C CYS A 674 45.34 23.40 33.52
N ASP A 675 45.58 23.69 34.81
CA ASP A 675 46.87 24.17 35.34
C ASP A 675 48.00 23.15 35.16
N MET A 676 47.65 21.89 34.89
CA MET A 676 48.60 20.82 34.56
C MET A 676 48.91 20.72 33.06
N GLY A 677 48.34 21.62 32.24
CA GLY A 677 48.60 21.72 30.80
C GLY A 677 47.57 21.01 29.91
N PHE A 678 46.45 20.53 30.45
CA PHE A 678 45.39 19.88 29.66
C PHE A 678 44.36 20.90 29.13
N GLY A 679 43.82 20.65 27.94
CA GLY A 679 42.82 21.53 27.33
C GLY A 679 41.50 21.56 28.12
N ARG A 680 40.92 22.75 28.34
CA ARG A 680 39.74 22.93 29.21
C ARG A 680 38.54 22.08 28.75
N ASP A 681 38.28 22.02 27.46
CA ASP A 681 37.14 21.26 26.91
C ASP A 681 37.36 19.75 27.03
N GLU A 682 38.60 19.28 26.90
CA GLU A 682 38.97 17.87 27.11
C GLU A 682 38.84 17.48 28.58
N VAL A 683 39.23 18.38 29.50
CA VAL A 683 39.05 18.21 30.94
C VAL A 683 37.57 18.12 31.29
N ILE A 684 36.74 19.05 30.81
CA ILE A 684 35.30 19.04 31.06
C ILE A 684 34.66 17.76 30.52
N THR A 685 35.00 17.36 29.30
CA THR A 685 34.44 16.15 28.68
C THR A 685 34.85 14.88 29.44
N THR A 686 36.10 14.77 29.85
CA THR A 686 36.62 13.59 30.58
C THR A 686 36.03 13.50 31.98
N LEU A 687 35.93 14.62 32.69
CA LEU A 687 35.30 14.69 34.01
C LEU A 687 33.80 14.37 33.95
N ARG A 688 33.10 14.79 32.88
CA ARG A 688 31.70 14.39 32.62
C ARG A 688 31.59 12.87 32.43
N ARG A 689 32.44 12.25 31.61
CA ARG A 689 32.44 10.79 31.39
C ARG A 689 32.70 9.99 32.66
N LEU A 690 33.57 10.50 33.52
CA LEU A 690 33.88 9.89 34.81
C LEU A 690 32.82 10.16 35.89
N ASN A 691 31.78 10.95 35.57
CA ASN A 691 30.79 11.44 36.52
C ASN A 691 31.44 12.10 37.77
N TYR A 692 32.49 12.90 37.53
CA TYR A 692 33.33 13.52 38.54
C TYR A 692 32.65 14.76 39.18
N ARG A 693 31.46 14.58 39.75
CA ARG A 693 30.60 15.64 40.30
C ARG A 693 30.27 15.36 41.78
N GLY A 694 30.07 16.41 42.59
CA GLY A 694 29.58 16.29 43.98
C GLY A 694 30.35 15.28 44.85
N GLU A 695 29.65 14.32 45.45
CA GLU A 695 30.20 13.30 46.37
C GLU A 695 31.15 12.28 45.71
N ASN A 696 31.11 12.13 44.38
CA ASN A 696 31.97 11.17 43.66
C ASN A 696 33.43 11.63 43.51
N ILE A 697 33.70 12.91 43.73
CA ILE A 697 35.03 13.52 43.54
C ILE A 697 36.08 12.88 44.46
N GLN A 698 35.71 12.52 45.68
CA GLN A 698 36.65 11.88 46.61
C GLN A 698 36.92 10.40 46.30
N LYS A 699 36.12 9.78 45.43
CA LYS A 699 36.22 8.34 45.09
C LYS A 699 37.04 8.06 43.83
N ILE A 700 37.32 9.08 43.02
CA ILE A 700 38.06 8.93 41.77
C ILE A 700 39.44 9.59 41.94
N PRO A 701 40.54 8.81 41.98
CA PRO A 701 41.88 9.39 42.13
C PRO A 701 42.23 10.29 40.95
N ASP A 702 42.88 11.43 41.21
CA ASP A 702 43.33 12.37 40.15
C ASP A 702 44.19 11.67 39.08
N GLU A 703 44.96 10.66 39.48
CA GLU A 703 45.81 9.88 38.56
C GLU A 703 44.99 9.15 37.49
N ARG A 704 43.80 8.64 37.86
CA ARG A 704 42.88 8.01 36.91
C ARG A 704 42.33 9.01 35.90
N VAL A 705 42.02 10.22 36.34
CA VAL A 705 41.58 11.33 35.47
C VAL A 705 42.71 11.70 34.49
N ARG A 706 43.95 11.81 34.98
CA ARG A 706 45.12 12.12 34.14
C ARG A 706 45.41 11.05 33.09
N VAL A 707 45.26 9.76 33.42
CA VAL A 707 45.46 8.68 32.44
C VAL A 707 44.43 8.78 31.32
N MET A 708 43.16 9.03 31.64
CA MET A 708 42.11 9.21 30.61
C MET A 708 42.27 10.48 29.79
N LEU A 709 42.81 11.56 30.38
CA LEU A 709 43.13 12.77 29.62
C LEU A 709 44.28 12.55 28.63
N LYS A 710 45.20 11.63 28.93
CA LYS A 710 46.31 11.28 28.03
C LYS A 710 45.95 10.19 27.00
N ASN A 711 44.97 9.35 27.29
CA ASN A 711 44.44 8.31 26.40
C ASN A 711 42.90 8.30 26.46
N PRO A 712 42.21 9.01 25.54
CA PRO A 712 40.75 9.17 25.56
C PRO A 712 39.94 7.94 25.11
N GLN A 713 40.61 6.89 24.62
CA GLN A 713 40.03 5.56 24.33
C GLN A 713 40.19 4.67 25.56
#